data_AF-A0A8X7Y249-F1
#
_entry.id   AF-A0A8X7Y249-F1
#
_cell.length_a   1.000
_cell.length_b   1.000
_cell.length_c   1.000
_cell.angle_alpha   90.00
_cell.angle_beta   90.00
_cell.angle_gamma   90.00
#
_symmetry.space_group_name_H-M   'P 1'
#
loop_
_entity.id
_entity.type
_entity.pdbx_description
1 polymer ?
#
loop_
_entity_poly.entity_id
_entity_poly.type
_entity_poly.pdbx_seq_one_letter_code
_entity_poly.pdbx_strand_id
1 'polypeptide(L)'
;MWCYNVWQLESVTQVVLFDISVRLHVGRPESRLVEQIVLHILKKLNYASSSDLKGLVGMDSRMKQIEALLCTQLPEVCFVGIWGMGGTGKTTIAGEIFNKIAGEYEGQYFLANFKILLKLCFSFTGFQGTGKVEGIFLDVSKLGTENVEGMFLNVSEIREIELSSTAFGRLYNLRLLKIYNSVAGDKCTVHLPSGLESLSHELRYLHWDGYPLTSLPCNFHPQNLVELNLSSSKVKQLWRGDQNLVNLKDVNLSNCEHITSLPDLSKARNLERLNLQFCTSLVKVPSSIEHLDKLNDLDLRGCTSLINLPSRINSRCLKSLNLSGCSNLKKCPETARKLTYLNLNETAVEELPQSIGEQSGLVALNLKNCKLLVNIPENIYLLKSLLIVDISGCSSISRVPDFSRNIRYLYLNGTAIEELPSSIGDLRELIYLDLSGCSSITEFPKVSNNIKELYLDGTAIREIPSSIECLCELAELHLRNCKQFEILPSSICKLRKLQRLNLSGCLQFRDFPEVLEPMYCLRYLYLEQTRITELPSPIGNLKGLACLEVGNCKYLNDIECFVDFTVYLFCLRKLNLDGCHILVVPNSLGFLSSLEVLDLSGNNFSTIPLSINQLLELQYLGLRNCKRLQSLPELPPRLLKLDADNCESLNYLESSSSTVVKGNIFEFIFTNCLSLCRINQIMPYSLMKFRLYTKRLHQQLPDVPEGACSFCLPGGVSPQWLSHQSWGSTITCQLSSHWANSKFLGFSLCAVIAFHSFGHSLQVKCTYHFSNEHGDNHDLYCYLHGWYDEKHIDSDHIFMGFDPCLVAKEDCMFSEYSEVSVEFQLEDMNGNLLPLDLCQVHECGIRLLYEDEIHCIDYYCDALEAMFQGKRAWFQGKRARFQGMSWEDYSVIRRTYEFLEELDVSKGVSSFCLCGDVTPEWFSHQSWGSTVTCQLSSHWANSEFLGFSLCAVIAFHYFKHSLQVKCTYHFRNEHGDSHDLYCYLHGWNDERRICSEHIFVGFDPCLVVKENDMFSKYNEVSIEFQPEDMNGILLALDICLVHKCGVRLLDAKDKHGLETRLQAQ
;
A
#
# COMPACT_ATOMS: atom_id res chain seq x y z
N MET A 1 -6.59 -45.73 35.24
CA MET A 1 -6.48 -45.06 36.56
C MET A 1 -5.73 -43.75 36.35
N TRP A 2 -6.43 -42.62 36.32
CA TRP A 2 -5.82 -41.30 36.25
C TRP A 2 -5.88 -40.74 37.68
N CYS A 3 -4.79 -40.89 38.44
CA CYS A 3 -4.75 -40.39 39.82
C CYS A 3 -4.50 -38.88 39.79
N TYR A 4 -5.55 -38.08 39.99
CA TYR A 4 -5.38 -36.70 40.46
C TYR A 4 -5.04 -36.78 41.94
N ASN A 5 -3.89 -36.23 42.35
CA ASN A 5 -3.59 -36.06 43.77
C ASN A 5 -4.03 -34.65 44.17
N VAL A 6 -4.97 -34.57 45.11
CA VAL A 6 -5.41 -33.33 45.76
C VAL A 6 -4.65 -33.21 47.07
N TRP A 7 -4.05 -32.05 47.33
CA TRP A 7 -3.36 -31.77 48.59
C TRP A 7 -3.98 -30.53 49.23
N GLN A 8 -4.25 -30.63 50.54
CA GLN A 8 -4.71 -29.55 51.40
C GLN A 8 -3.53 -29.17 52.31
N LEU A 9 -3.04 -27.93 52.21
CA LEU A 9 -1.89 -27.45 52.98
C LEU A 9 -2.39 -26.78 54.26
N GLU A 10 -2.35 -27.49 55.38
CA GLU A 10 -2.48 -26.91 56.71
C GLU A 10 -1.11 -26.29 57.09
N SER A 11 -1.05 -24.95 57.18
CA SER A 11 0.11 -24.13 57.57
C SER A 11 1.22 -23.91 56.52
N VAL A 12 1.09 -22.85 55.72
CA VAL A 12 2.22 -22.21 55.02
C VAL A 12 2.35 -20.78 55.55
N THR A 13 3.51 -20.46 56.12
CA THR A 13 3.88 -19.09 56.53
C THR A 13 3.71 -18.10 55.37
N GLN A 14 3.06 -16.98 55.69
CA GLN A 14 2.45 -15.99 54.82
C GLN A 14 3.43 -15.35 53.81
N VAL A 15 3.21 -15.58 52.50
CA VAL A 15 3.84 -14.82 51.40
C VAL A 15 2.74 -14.13 50.61
N VAL A 16 2.67 -12.80 50.66
CA VAL A 16 1.70 -12.01 49.90
C VAL A 16 2.40 -11.38 48.69
N LEU A 17 1.94 -11.72 47.49
CA LEU A 17 2.36 -11.13 46.22
C LEU A 17 1.21 -10.30 45.66
N PHE A 18 1.43 -9.02 45.41
CA PHE A 18 0.45 -8.12 44.80
C PHE A 18 0.81 -7.83 43.33
N ASP A 19 -0.17 -7.97 42.44
CA ASP A 19 -0.13 -7.49 41.04
C ASP A 19 -1.22 -6.42 40.87
N ILE A 20 -0.81 -5.20 40.53
CA ILE A 20 -1.65 -3.99 40.59
C ILE A 20 -1.66 -3.32 39.21
N SER A 21 -2.80 -3.39 38.51
CA SER A 21 -3.13 -2.58 37.33
C SER A 21 -4.31 -1.65 37.69
N VAL A 22 -4.08 -0.34 37.78
CA VAL A 22 -5.09 0.65 38.22
C VAL A 22 -5.16 1.81 37.23
N ARG A 23 -6.37 2.26 36.86
CA ARG A 23 -6.59 3.56 36.21
C ARG A 23 -6.90 4.61 37.28
N LEU A 24 -6.07 5.64 37.41
CA LEU A 24 -6.25 6.71 38.40
C LEU A 24 -6.38 8.09 37.73
N HIS A 25 -7.27 8.92 38.29
CA HIS A 25 -7.39 10.34 37.97
C HIS A 25 -6.68 11.17 39.05
N VAL A 26 -5.93 12.18 38.62
CA VAL A 26 -4.95 12.98 39.39
C VAL A 26 -5.61 13.78 40.52
N GLY A 27 -4.95 13.83 41.70
CA GLY A 27 -5.07 14.97 42.64
C GLY A 27 -5.40 14.75 44.13
N ARG A 28 -5.10 13.61 44.81
CA ARG A 28 -5.44 13.42 46.25
C ARG A 28 -4.36 12.66 47.08
N PRO A 29 -4.34 12.78 48.44
CA PRO A 29 -3.18 12.46 49.29
C PRO A 29 -2.82 10.97 49.41
N GLU A 30 -1.53 10.71 49.63
CA GLU A 30 -0.81 9.42 49.65
C GLU A 30 -1.40 8.30 50.52
N SER A 31 -1.88 8.60 51.73
CA SER A 31 -2.49 7.59 52.60
C SER A 31 -3.77 7.04 51.99
N ARG A 32 -4.50 7.88 51.26
CA ARG A 32 -5.70 7.49 50.51
C ARG A 32 -5.37 6.73 49.24
N LEU A 33 -4.17 6.85 48.67
CA LEU A 33 -3.76 6.07 47.49
C LEU A 33 -3.46 4.62 47.87
N VAL A 34 -2.70 4.40 48.95
CA VAL A 34 -2.48 3.05 49.51
C VAL A 34 -3.81 2.46 49.98
N GLU A 35 -4.64 3.24 50.66
CA GLU A 35 -5.98 2.84 51.10
C GLU A 35 -6.93 2.62 49.90
N GLN A 36 -6.79 3.36 48.79
CA GLN A 36 -7.56 3.15 47.55
C GLN A 36 -7.04 1.97 46.72
N ILE A 37 -5.75 1.68 46.75
CA ILE A 37 -5.18 0.44 46.19
C ILE A 37 -5.75 -0.74 46.96
N VAL A 38 -5.74 -0.68 48.30
CA VAL A 38 -6.36 -1.69 49.18
C VAL A 38 -7.88 -1.78 48.94
N LEU A 39 -8.60 -0.67 48.84
CA LEU A 39 -10.05 -0.63 48.56
C LEU A 39 -10.41 -1.05 47.13
N HIS A 40 -9.53 -0.81 46.14
CA HIS A 40 -9.73 -1.23 44.75
C HIS A 40 -9.40 -2.71 44.56
N ILE A 41 -8.41 -3.24 45.29
CA ILE A 41 -8.17 -4.67 45.46
C ILE A 41 -9.41 -5.32 46.11
N LEU A 42 -9.94 -4.75 47.19
CA LEU A 42 -11.21 -5.19 47.83
C LEU A 42 -12.43 -5.09 46.90
N LYS A 43 -12.46 -4.13 45.97
CA LYS A 43 -13.52 -4.00 44.94
C LYS A 43 -13.36 -5.00 43.78
N LYS A 44 -12.13 -5.28 43.33
CA LYS A 44 -11.84 -6.29 42.30
C LYS A 44 -12.04 -7.72 42.82
N LEU A 45 -11.87 -7.94 44.12
CA LEU A 45 -12.22 -9.20 44.81
C LEU A 45 -13.73 -9.45 44.90
N ASN A 46 -14.59 -8.46 44.56
CA ASN A 46 -16.04 -8.49 44.73
C ASN A 46 -16.86 -8.53 43.42
N TYR A 47 -16.27 -8.90 42.28
CA TYR A 47 -17.04 -9.12 41.05
C TYR A 47 -17.43 -10.60 40.89
N ALA A 48 -18.73 -10.88 40.99
CA ALA A 48 -19.33 -12.14 40.58
C ALA A 48 -20.53 -11.92 39.66
N SER A 49 -20.79 -12.98 38.87
CA SER A 49 -21.82 -13.22 37.84
C SER A 49 -21.40 -12.84 36.40
N SER A 50 -21.59 -13.67 35.37
CA SER A 50 -22.15 -15.02 35.25
C SER A 50 -21.70 -15.61 33.89
N SER A 51 -21.56 -16.93 33.77
CA SER A 51 -21.89 -17.58 32.50
C SER A 51 -22.25 -19.05 32.72
N ASP A 52 -23.49 -19.39 32.34
CA ASP A 52 -23.93 -20.75 32.05
C ASP A 52 -23.06 -21.38 30.97
N LEU A 53 -22.65 -22.63 31.16
CA LEU A 53 -22.17 -23.49 30.07
C LEU A 53 -22.79 -24.88 30.14
N LYS A 54 -23.89 -25.06 29.41
CA LYS A 54 -24.28 -26.35 28.84
C LYS A 54 -23.24 -26.73 27.77
N GLY A 55 -22.51 -27.82 27.96
CA GLY A 55 -21.73 -28.39 26.84
C GLY A 55 -20.59 -29.36 27.13
N LEU A 56 -20.21 -29.62 28.39
CA LEU A 56 -19.04 -30.48 28.68
C LEU A 56 -19.47 -31.84 29.26
N VAL A 57 -19.73 -32.81 28.37
CA VAL A 57 -20.12 -34.18 28.76
C VAL A 57 -18.94 -34.91 29.42
N GLY A 58 -19.12 -35.34 30.67
CA GLY A 58 -18.16 -36.18 31.41
C GLY A 58 -17.36 -35.47 32.52
N MET A 59 -17.54 -34.16 32.73
CA MET A 59 -16.89 -33.42 33.82
C MET A 59 -17.53 -33.68 35.20
N ASP A 60 -18.86 -33.87 35.27
CA ASP A 60 -19.59 -34.07 36.53
C ASP A 60 -19.09 -35.27 37.34
N SER A 61 -18.74 -36.37 36.66
CA SER A 61 -18.19 -37.59 37.27
C SER A 61 -16.82 -37.35 37.90
N ARG A 62 -15.98 -36.51 37.28
CA ARG A 62 -14.64 -36.16 37.76
C ARG A 62 -14.70 -35.15 38.90
N MET A 63 -15.63 -34.20 38.85
CA MET A 63 -15.86 -33.25 39.94
C MET A 63 -16.34 -33.96 41.21
N LYS A 64 -17.31 -34.88 41.11
CA LYS A 64 -17.78 -35.65 42.28
C LYS A 64 -16.68 -36.44 42.99
N GLN A 65 -15.66 -36.90 42.25
CA GLN A 65 -14.50 -37.59 42.84
C GLN A 65 -13.58 -36.64 43.60
N ILE A 66 -13.39 -35.41 43.11
CA ILE A 66 -12.59 -34.38 43.78
C ILE A 66 -13.35 -33.78 44.97
N GLU A 67 -14.66 -33.58 44.84
CA GLU A 67 -15.55 -33.13 45.92
C GLU A 67 -15.55 -34.11 47.10
N ALA A 68 -15.54 -35.42 46.85
CA ALA A 68 -15.41 -36.43 47.91
C ALA A 68 -14.06 -36.39 48.66
N LEU A 69 -13.04 -35.75 48.08
CA LEU A 69 -11.71 -35.59 48.67
C LEU A 69 -11.56 -34.24 49.41
N LEU A 70 -12.44 -33.26 49.14
CA LEU A 70 -12.45 -31.96 49.81
C LEU A 70 -13.25 -32.09 51.11
N CYS A 71 -12.58 -32.15 52.26
CA CYS A 71 -13.26 -32.11 53.57
C CYS A 71 -13.84 -30.70 53.80
N THR A 72 -15.17 -30.55 53.70
CA THR A 72 -15.89 -29.28 53.90
C THR A 72 -16.12 -28.90 55.38
N GLN A 73 -15.32 -29.44 56.30
CA GLN A 73 -15.33 -29.05 57.71
C GLN A 73 -13.97 -28.45 58.15
N LEU A 74 -13.74 -27.18 57.73
CA LEU A 74 -12.83 -26.11 58.24
C LEU A 74 -11.29 -26.31 58.12
N PRO A 75 -10.48 -25.25 57.80
CA PRO A 75 -10.31 -23.98 58.55
C PRO A 75 -10.37 -22.66 57.73
N GLU A 76 -10.19 -21.50 58.40
CA GLU A 76 -10.34 -20.10 57.90
C GLU A 76 -9.63 -19.76 56.56
N VAL A 77 -8.65 -20.56 56.11
CA VAL A 77 -7.90 -20.36 54.85
C VAL A 77 -7.78 -21.72 54.14
N CYS A 78 -8.17 -21.80 52.85
CA CYS A 78 -8.17 -23.03 52.08
C CYS A 78 -7.26 -22.95 50.84
N PHE A 79 -6.31 -23.88 50.73
CA PHE A 79 -5.45 -24.06 49.56
C PHE A 79 -5.76 -25.37 48.85
N VAL A 80 -6.14 -25.28 47.56
CA VAL A 80 -6.40 -26.44 46.72
C VAL A 80 -5.46 -26.42 45.51
N GLY A 81 -4.66 -27.47 45.37
CA GLY A 81 -3.77 -27.69 44.23
C GLY A 81 -4.16 -28.94 43.43
N ILE A 82 -4.26 -28.80 42.11
CA ILE A 82 -4.55 -29.94 41.20
C ILE A 82 -3.33 -30.24 40.33
N TRP A 83 -2.79 -31.46 40.44
CA TRP A 83 -1.61 -31.92 39.69
C TRP A 83 -1.96 -33.04 38.69
N GLY A 84 -1.34 -33.03 37.50
CA GLY A 84 -1.43 -34.11 36.50
C GLY A 84 -0.74 -33.78 35.16
N MET A 85 -0.66 -34.76 34.24
CA MET A 85 -0.02 -34.61 32.91
C MET A 85 -0.62 -33.44 32.09
N GLY A 86 0.15 -32.80 31.20
CA GLY A 86 -0.37 -31.73 30.33
C GLY A 86 -1.53 -32.18 29.43
N GLY A 87 -2.48 -31.29 29.12
CA GLY A 87 -3.60 -31.57 28.20
C GLY A 87 -4.84 -32.25 28.80
N THR A 88 -4.87 -32.47 30.12
CA THR A 88 -5.93 -33.27 30.79
C THR A 88 -7.14 -32.47 31.31
N GLY A 89 -7.22 -31.16 31.02
CA GLY A 89 -8.32 -30.30 31.48
C GLY A 89 -8.21 -29.78 32.92
N LYS A 90 -7.00 -29.75 33.51
CA LYS A 90 -6.77 -29.30 34.90
C LYS A 90 -7.20 -27.86 35.16
N THR A 91 -6.85 -26.94 34.26
CA THR A 91 -7.19 -25.52 34.39
C THR A 91 -8.70 -25.34 34.42
N THR A 92 -9.38 -26.12 33.58
CA THR A 92 -10.83 -26.12 33.49
C THR A 92 -11.46 -26.69 34.75
N ILE A 93 -10.99 -27.84 35.26
CA ILE A 93 -11.49 -28.44 36.50
C ILE A 93 -11.21 -27.56 37.73
N ALA A 94 -10.02 -26.95 37.81
CA ALA A 94 -9.63 -26.05 38.89
C ALA A 94 -10.49 -24.77 38.86
N GLY A 95 -10.77 -24.23 37.66
CA GLY A 95 -11.67 -23.09 37.49
C GLY A 95 -13.11 -23.40 37.91
N GLU A 96 -13.63 -24.59 37.57
CA GLU A 96 -14.98 -25.01 37.98
C GLU A 96 -15.09 -25.21 39.50
N ILE A 97 -14.10 -25.85 40.14
CA ILE A 97 -14.08 -26.01 41.61
C ILE A 97 -13.99 -24.64 42.29
N PHE A 98 -13.11 -23.76 41.80
CA PHE A 98 -12.99 -22.38 42.30
C PHE A 98 -14.34 -21.67 42.25
N ASN A 99 -15.01 -21.65 41.09
CA ASN A 99 -16.31 -21.00 40.94
C ASN A 99 -17.39 -21.56 41.89
N LYS A 100 -17.28 -22.83 42.28
CA LYS A 100 -18.27 -23.51 43.12
C LYS A 100 -18.09 -23.26 44.62
N ILE A 101 -16.86 -23.19 45.12
CA ILE A 101 -16.59 -23.02 46.56
C ILE A 101 -16.21 -21.60 46.96
N ALA A 102 -15.83 -20.75 46.01
CA ALA A 102 -15.24 -19.45 46.35
C ALA A 102 -16.26 -18.46 46.95
N GLY A 103 -17.56 -18.66 46.69
CA GLY A 103 -18.64 -17.94 47.36
C GLY A 103 -18.79 -18.21 48.87
N GLU A 104 -18.07 -19.19 49.42
CA GLU A 104 -18.02 -19.48 50.87
C GLU A 104 -16.92 -18.69 51.61
N TYR A 105 -16.10 -17.88 50.93
CA TYR A 105 -14.95 -17.16 51.50
C TYR A 105 -14.99 -15.66 51.20
N GLU A 106 -14.51 -14.82 52.13
CA GLU A 106 -14.54 -13.35 52.00
C GLU A 106 -13.54 -12.78 50.96
N GLY A 107 -12.55 -13.56 50.52
CA GLY A 107 -11.61 -13.15 49.47
C GLY A 107 -11.13 -14.34 48.63
N GLN A 108 -11.17 -14.22 47.30
CA GLN A 108 -10.97 -15.32 46.36
C GLN A 108 -10.06 -14.95 45.18
N TYR A 109 -9.10 -15.82 44.84
CA TYR A 109 -8.21 -15.62 43.68
C TYR A 109 -7.81 -16.94 43.00
N PHE A 110 -7.96 -16.99 41.67
CA PHE A 110 -7.60 -18.14 40.83
C PHE A 110 -6.30 -17.88 40.06
N LEU A 111 -5.25 -18.66 40.32
CA LEU A 111 -3.94 -18.49 39.68
C LEU A 111 -3.68 -19.59 38.64
N ALA A 112 -3.82 -19.24 37.36
CA ALA A 112 -3.47 -20.12 36.25
C ALA A 112 -1.94 -20.09 36.00
N ASN A 113 -1.26 -21.20 36.27
CA ASN A 113 0.20 -21.48 36.14
C ASN A 113 1.10 -21.12 37.34
N PHE A 114 1.35 -22.13 38.17
CA PHE A 114 2.15 -22.06 39.40
C PHE A 114 3.61 -22.55 39.20
N LYS A 115 4.36 -22.04 38.19
CA LYS A 115 5.75 -22.53 37.92
C LYS A 115 6.87 -21.82 38.68
N ILE A 116 6.68 -20.57 39.11
CA ILE A 116 7.74 -19.74 39.74
C ILE A 116 7.78 -19.92 41.27
N LEU A 117 6.63 -20.12 41.92
CA LEU A 117 6.53 -20.30 43.38
C LEU A 117 7.07 -21.65 43.89
N LEU A 118 7.02 -22.72 43.09
CA LEU A 118 7.51 -24.06 43.48
C LEU A 118 9.02 -24.10 43.78
N LYS A 119 9.82 -23.20 43.17
CA LYS A 119 11.25 -23.08 43.49
C LYS A 119 11.52 -22.40 44.82
N LEU A 120 10.54 -21.67 45.37
CA LEU A 120 10.73 -20.78 46.52
C LEU A 120 10.09 -21.31 47.81
N CYS A 121 9.01 -22.10 47.74
CA CYS A 121 8.36 -22.63 48.96
C CYS A 121 8.91 -23.98 49.46
N PHE A 122 9.63 -24.75 48.64
CA PHE A 122 10.11 -26.07 49.04
C PHE A 122 11.62 -26.21 48.85
N SER A 123 12.35 -26.38 49.95
CA SER A 123 13.67 -27.01 49.93
C SER A 123 13.51 -28.53 49.78
N PHE A 124 12.94 -29.00 48.67
CA PHE A 124 12.90 -30.43 48.34
C PHE A 124 13.77 -30.71 47.13
N THR A 125 14.94 -31.29 47.37
CA THR A 125 15.75 -31.97 46.36
C THR A 125 15.06 -33.28 45.97
N GLY A 126 14.13 -33.25 45.01
CA GLY A 126 13.45 -34.49 44.62
C GLY A 126 12.37 -34.46 43.54
N PHE A 127 12.17 -33.39 42.78
CA PHE A 127 11.16 -33.36 41.71
C PHE A 127 11.79 -33.13 40.33
N GLN A 128 12.06 -34.22 39.61
CA GLN A 128 12.29 -34.21 38.16
C GLN A 128 11.00 -34.69 37.47
N GLY A 129 10.06 -33.78 37.24
CA GLY A 129 8.83 -34.08 36.50
C GLY A 129 8.27 -32.82 35.82
N THR A 130 7.97 -32.91 34.53
CA THR A 130 7.57 -31.80 33.63
C THR A 130 6.10 -31.33 33.79
N GLY A 131 5.48 -31.56 34.95
CA GLY A 131 4.07 -31.22 35.20
C GLY A 131 3.80 -29.72 35.44
N LYS A 132 2.61 -29.24 35.03
CA LYS A 132 2.06 -27.93 35.42
C LYS A 132 1.22 -28.08 36.69
N VAL A 133 1.43 -27.18 37.66
CA VAL A 133 0.62 -27.04 38.88
C VAL A 133 -0.24 -25.79 38.76
N GLU A 134 -1.47 -25.86 39.24
CA GLU A 134 -2.42 -24.75 39.32
C GLU A 134 -2.95 -24.67 40.76
N GLY A 135 -3.03 -23.46 41.30
CA GLY A 135 -3.33 -23.22 42.71
C GLY A 135 -4.45 -22.20 42.88
N ILE A 136 -5.31 -22.46 43.87
CA ILE A 136 -6.39 -21.57 44.34
C ILE A 136 -5.95 -20.92 45.66
N PHE A 137 -6.15 -19.61 45.82
CA PHE A 137 -5.90 -18.84 47.05
C PHE A 137 -7.21 -18.25 47.59
N LEU A 138 -7.46 -18.40 48.90
CA LEU A 138 -8.62 -17.83 49.59
C LEU A 138 -8.17 -17.14 50.91
N ASP A 139 -8.63 -15.89 51.09
CA ASP A 139 -8.45 -14.87 52.15
C ASP A 139 -7.07 -14.19 52.36
N VAL A 140 -7.04 -12.84 52.24
CA VAL A 140 -5.86 -11.95 52.44
C VAL A 140 -6.21 -10.69 53.28
N SER A 141 -7.37 -10.66 53.93
CA SER A 141 -7.96 -9.43 54.49
C SER A 141 -7.27 -8.86 55.76
N LYS A 142 -6.15 -9.45 56.24
CA LYS A 142 -5.53 -9.08 57.54
C LYS A 142 -3.99 -8.87 57.57
N LEU A 143 -3.32 -8.51 56.46
CA LEU A 143 -1.85 -8.31 56.52
C LEU A 143 -1.41 -6.83 56.59
N GLY A 144 -0.66 -6.48 57.64
CA GLY A 144 0.07 -5.22 57.75
C GLY A 144 1.27 -5.14 56.80
N THR A 145 1.75 -3.91 56.53
CA THR A 145 2.85 -3.63 55.58
C THR A 145 4.17 -4.36 55.90
N GLU A 146 4.34 -4.81 57.14
CA GLU A 146 5.50 -5.56 57.63
C GLU A 146 5.61 -7.00 57.08
N ASN A 147 4.52 -7.59 56.57
CA ASN A 147 4.52 -8.96 56.02
C ASN A 147 4.70 -9.03 54.49
N VAL A 148 4.91 -7.88 53.83
CA VAL A 148 5.02 -7.80 52.38
C VAL A 148 6.45 -8.12 51.94
N GLU A 149 6.64 -9.30 51.32
CA GLU A 149 7.94 -9.73 50.79
C GLU A 149 8.11 -9.49 49.29
N GLY A 150 7.04 -9.24 48.53
CA GLY A 150 7.14 -9.02 47.08
C GLY A 150 6.07 -8.08 46.52
N MET A 151 6.49 -7.20 45.61
CA MET A 151 5.61 -6.20 45.00
C MET A 151 5.89 -6.03 43.51
N PHE A 152 4.83 -6.11 42.69
CA PHE A 152 4.85 -5.90 41.25
C PHE A 152 3.88 -4.78 40.88
N LEU A 153 4.35 -3.78 40.14
CA LEU A 153 3.57 -2.63 39.72
C LEU A 153 3.73 -2.41 38.23
N ASN A 154 2.65 -2.60 37.47
CA ASN A 154 2.59 -2.24 36.06
C ASN A 154 2.07 -0.80 35.92
N VAL A 155 2.89 0.09 35.41
CA VAL A 155 2.55 1.52 35.27
C VAL A 155 2.04 1.91 33.89
N SER A 156 1.83 0.95 32.97
CA SER A 156 1.40 1.23 31.58
C SER A 156 0.11 2.03 31.43
N GLU A 157 -0.86 1.83 32.32
CA GLU A 157 -2.16 2.51 32.24
C GLU A 157 -2.24 3.76 33.13
N ILE A 158 -1.11 4.16 33.75
CA ILE A 158 -1.08 5.24 34.73
C ILE A 158 -0.34 6.45 34.14
N ARG A 159 -1.07 7.58 34.01
CA ARG A 159 -0.54 8.81 33.39
C ARG A 159 0.67 9.39 34.12
N GLU A 160 0.56 9.62 35.44
CA GLU A 160 1.65 10.10 36.31
C GLU A 160 1.42 9.63 37.76
N ILE A 161 2.48 9.19 38.45
CA ILE A 161 2.47 8.81 39.88
C ILE A 161 3.56 9.58 40.60
N GLU A 162 3.21 10.40 41.59
CA GLU A 162 4.18 10.97 42.52
C GLU A 162 4.27 10.11 43.79
N LEU A 163 5.46 9.62 44.11
CA LEU A 163 5.75 8.89 45.35
C LEU A 163 6.52 9.80 46.33
N SER A 164 6.23 9.71 47.63
CA SER A 164 7.08 10.34 48.64
C SER A 164 8.40 9.61 48.82
N SER A 165 9.35 10.29 49.46
CA SER A 165 10.64 9.73 49.85
C SER A 165 10.51 8.51 50.77
N THR A 166 9.41 8.39 51.51
CA THR A 166 9.15 7.32 52.49
C THR A 166 8.27 6.19 51.95
N ALA A 167 7.89 6.19 50.67
CA ALA A 167 6.91 5.27 50.10
C ALA A 167 7.22 3.77 50.35
N PHE A 168 8.50 3.39 50.36
CA PHE A 168 8.94 2.01 50.67
C PHE A 168 9.52 1.86 52.08
N GLY A 169 9.49 2.92 52.89
CA GLY A 169 10.15 3.00 54.20
C GLY A 169 9.53 2.12 55.29
N ARG A 170 8.35 1.53 55.07
CA ARG A 170 7.70 0.57 56.00
C ARG A 170 7.73 -0.89 55.51
N LEU A 171 8.29 -1.14 54.34
CA LEU A 171 8.32 -2.47 53.71
C LEU A 171 9.65 -3.19 54.02
N TYR A 172 10.00 -3.32 55.30
CA TYR A 172 11.34 -3.77 55.73
C TYR A 172 11.68 -5.22 55.33
N ASN A 173 10.68 -6.06 55.07
CA ASN A 173 10.85 -7.46 54.66
C ASN A 173 10.78 -7.65 53.13
N LEU A 174 10.72 -6.57 52.35
CA LEU A 174 10.58 -6.65 50.89
C LEU A 174 11.82 -7.29 50.27
N ARG A 175 11.61 -8.39 49.53
CA ARG A 175 12.64 -9.16 48.81
C ARG A 175 12.55 -8.99 47.30
N LEU A 176 11.35 -8.71 46.78
CA LEU A 176 11.10 -8.54 45.35
C LEU A 176 10.41 -7.20 45.10
N LEU A 177 11.01 -6.36 44.28
CA LEU A 177 10.39 -5.12 43.81
C LEU A 177 10.49 -5.06 42.28
N LYS A 178 9.35 -5.01 41.60
CA LYS A 178 9.29 -4.82 40.15
C LYS A 178 8.32 -3.70 39.79
N ILE A 179 8.82 -2.62 39.22
CA ILE A 179 8.05 -1.51 38.66
C ILE A 179 8.38 -1.43 37.18
N TYR A 180 7.39 -1.62 36.31
CA TYR A 180 7.64 -1.80 34.87
C TYR A 180 6.52 -1.22 34.02
N ASN A 181 6.85 -0.94 32.76
CA ASN A 181 5.88 -0.55 31.74
C ASN A 181 5.77 -1.68 30.70
N SER A 182 4.59 -2.27 30.56
CA SER A 182 4.28 -3.28 29.54
C SER A 182 4.16 -2.74 28.10
N VAL A 183 4.05 -1.42 27.92
CA VAL A 183 4.03 -0.77 26.60
C VAL A 183 5.46 -0.32 26.25
N ALA A 184 6.01 -0.89 25.17
CA ALA A 184 7.37 -0.59 24.74
C ALA A 184 7.49 0.85 24.21
N GLY A 185 8.45 1.62 24.72
CA GLY A 185 8.79 2.97 24.23
C GLY A 185 8.24 4.14 25.06
N ASP A 186 7.33 3.90 26.01
CA ASP A 186 6.80 4.97 26.86
C ASP A 186 7.71 5.24 28.09
N LYS A 187 7.92 6.52 28.39
CA LYS A 187 8.71 6.94 29.57
C LYS A 187 7.96 6.57 30.85
N CYS A 188 8.68 5.98 31.81
CA CYS A 188 8.10 5.66 33.13
C CYS A 188 7.51 6.90 33.78
N THR A 189 6.26 6.78 34.23
CA THR A 189 5.42 7.88 34.71
C THR A 189 5.55 8.13 36.23
N VAL A 190 6.54 7.49 36.87
CA VAL A 190 6.78 7.58 38.31
C VAL A 190 7.77 8.71 38.63
N HIS A 191 7.34 9.66 39.44
CA HIS A 191 8.09 10.81 39.90
C HIS A 191 8.39 10.70 41.40
N LEU A 192 9.64 11.01 41.79
CA LEU A 192 10.11 11.05 43.18
C LEU A 192 10.70 12.45 43.46
N PRO A 193 9.87 13.51 43.56
CA PRO A 193 10.37 14.89 43.67
C PRO A 193 11.17 15.13 44.96
N SER A 194 10.84 14.42 46.04
CA SER A 194 11.57 14.49 47.32
C SER A 194 12.71 13.47 47.43
N GLY A 195 13.05 12.77 46.35
CA GLY A 195 14.01 11.66 46.38
C GLY A 195 13.41 10.38 46.98
N LEU A 196 14.27 9.41 47.32
CA LEU A 196 13.91 8.15 47.95
C LEU A 196 14.81 7.92 49.17
N GLU A 197 14.23 7.82 50.36
CA GLU A 197 14.97 7.73 51.62
C GLU A 197 15.56 6.35 51.86
N SER A 198 14.83 5.27 51.59
CA SER A 198 15.29 3.90 51.86
C SER A 198 14.64 2.87 50.96
N LEU A 199 15.36 1.77 50.73
CA LEU A 199 14.84 0.52 50.20
C LEU A 199 15.15 -0.61 51.19
N SER A 200 14.33 -1.66 51.18
CA SER A 200 14.53 -2.83 52.06
C SER A 200 15.91 -3.47 51.85
N HIS A 201 16.59 -3.78 52.95
CA HIS A 201 17.86 -4.51 52.95
C HIS A 201 17.71 -6.00 52.63
N GLU A 202 16.48 -6.52 52.67
CA GLU A 202 16.15 -7.89 52.30
C GLU A 202 15.98 -8.09 50.78
N LEU A 203 16.05 -7.01 49.98
CA LEU A 203 15.87 -7.07 48.53
C LEU A 203 16.86 -8.03 47.86
N ARG A 204 16.29 -8.96 47.08
CA ARG A 204 16.97 -9.93 46.21
C ARG A 204 16.77 -9.62 44.74
N TYR A 205 15.62 -9.04 44.39
CA TYR A 205 15.28 -8.65 43.02
C TYR A 205 14.80 -7.21 43.02
N LEU A 206 15.50 -6.34 42.29
CA LEU A 206 15.09 -4.97 42.07
C LEU A 206 15.01 -4.71 40.57
N HIS A 207 13.79 -4.54 40.07
CA HIS A 207 13.51 -4.16 38.69
C HIS A 207 12.72 -2.87 38.68
N TRP A 208 13.25 -1.85 38.04
CA TRP A 208 12.58 -0.57 37.93
C TRP A 208 12.91 0.10 36.59
N ASP A 209 12.00 -0.05 35.64
CA ASP A 209 12.14 0.60 34.33
C ASP A 209 11.95 2.11 34.49
N GLY A 210 12.88 2.88 33.91
CA GLY A 210 12.82 4.34 33.97
C GLY A 210 12.95 4.92 35.38
N TYR A 211 13.76 4.30 36.24
CA TYR A 211 14.01 4.79 37.60
C TYR A 211 14.37 6.29 37.59
N PRO A 212 13.63 7.13 38.33
CA PRO A 212 13.65 8.58 38.10
C PRO A 212 14.81 9.31 38.78
N LEU A 213 15.51 8.66 39.72
CA LEU A 213 16.59 9.28 40.47
C LEU A 213 17.96 9.03 39.85
N THR A 214 18.91 9.93 40.13
CA THR A 214 20.27 9.85 39.60
C THR A 214 21.15 8.79 40.26
N SER A 215 20.73 8.26 41.41
CA SER A 215 21.39 7.17 42.15
C SER A 215 20.39 6.43 43.05
N LEU A 216 20.75 5.21 43.48
CA LEU A 216 20.03 4.52 44.54
C LEU A 216 20.25 5.22 45.89
N PRO A 217 19.36 5.00 46.89
CA PRO A 217 19.47 5.62 48.21
C PRO A 217 20.81 5.33 48.88
N CYS A 218 21.39 6.32 49.56
CA CYS A 218 22.73 6.21 50.16
C CYS A 218 22.82 5.19 51.31
N ASN A 219 21.68 4.88 51.95
CA ASN A 219 21.55 3.87 53.00
C ASN A 219 21.23 2.47 52.44
N PHE A 220 21.06 2.29 51.13
CA PHE A 220 20.75 0.98 50.57
C PHE A 220 21.98 0.07 50.59
N HIS A 221 21.84 -1.14 51.14
CA HIS A 221 22.89 -2.15 51.23
C HIS A 221 22.54 -3.38 50.37
N PRO A 222 23.13 -3.54 49.17
CA PRO A 222 22.73 -4.57 48.20
C PRO A 222 23.29 -5.97 48.48
N GLN A 223 23.61 -6.33 49.73
CA GLN A 223 24.26 -7.60 50.06
C GLN A 223 23.42 -8.83 49.66
N ASN A 224 22.10 -8.73 49.79
CA ASN A 224 21.15 -9.79 49.44
C ASN A 224 20.73 -9.75 47.96
N LEU A 225 21.12 -8.72 47.22
CA LEU A 225 20.67 -8.49 45.85
C LEU A 225 21.26 -9.53 44.90
N VAL A 226 20.40 -10.17 44.12
CA VAL A 226 20.73 -11.19 43.11
C VAL A 226 20.59 -10.63 41.70
N GLU A 227 19.55 -9.83 41.44
CA GLU A 227 19.31 -9.17 40.16
C GLU A 227 18.97 -7.70 40.36
N LEU A 228 19.62 -6.86 39.56
CA LEU A 228 19.38 -5.44 39.46
C LEU A 228 19.04 -5.07 38.02
N ASN A 229 17.81 -4.67 37.76
CA ASN A 229 17.38 -4.11 36.50
C ASN A 229 16.91 -2.67 36.71
N LEU A 230 17.65 -1.71 36.16
CA LEU A 230 17.28 -0.29 36.13
C LEU A 230 17.28 0.20 34.68
N SER A 231 16.71 -0.57 33.75
CA SER A 231 16.71 -0.21 32.34
C SER A 231 16.06 1.15 32.08
N SER A 232 16.53 1.87 31.07
CA SER A 232 16.01 3.17 30.62
C SER A 232 15.96 4.26 31.70
N SER A 233 16.82 4.18 32.72
CA SER A 233 16.76 5.03 33.91
C SER A 233 17.62 6.29 33.83
N LYS A 234 17.34 7.27 34.71
CA LYS A 234 18.09 8.54 34.82
C LYS A 234 19.36 8.42 35.67
N VAL A 235 19.80 7.20 35.97
CA VAL A 235 20.91 6.92 36.87
C VAL A 235 22.22 7.43 36.26
N LYS A 236 22.91 8.31 36.99
CA LYS A 236 24.27 8.78 36.67
C LYS A 236 25.33 7.93 37.36
N GLN A 237 25.02 7.49 38.57
CA GLN A 237 25.88 6.64 39.41
C GLN A 237 24.98 5.71 40.22
N LEU A 238 25.26 4.40 40.23
CA LEU A 238 24.44 3.42 40.96
C LEU A 238 24.38 3.70 42.47
N TRP A 239 25.53 3.79 43.13
CA TRP A 239 25.67 4.03 44.57
C TRP A 239 27.04 4.65 44.87
N ARG A 240 27.16 5.25 46.07
CA ARG A 240 28.42 5.78 46.61
C ARG A 240 29.11 4.74 47.49
N GLY A 241 30.45 4.75 47.47
CA GLY A 241 31.29 3.87 48.28
C GLY A 241 31.29 2.40 47.84
N ASP A 242 32.07 1.59 48.55
CA ASP A 242 32.27 0.17 48.25
C ASP A 242 31.10 -0.68 48.80
N GLN A 243 30.31 -1.26 47.91
CA GLN A 243 29.17 -2.10 48.29
C GLN A 243 29.54 -3.59 48.35
N ASN A 244 28.89 -4.35 49.23
CA ASN A 244 28.97 -5.81 49.23
C ASN A 244 27.98 -6.38 48.21
N LEU A 245 28.49 -7.00 47.14
CA LEU A 245 27.69 -7.47 45.99
C LEU A 245 27.79 -8.99 45.81
N VAL A 246 28.12 -9.73 46.87
CA VAL A 246 28.49 -11.15 46.80
C VAL A 246 27.41 -12.03 46.15
N ASN A 247 26.13 -11.69 46.29
CA ASN A 247 25.02 -12.48 45.74
C ASN A 247 24.57 -12.05 44.34
N LEU A 248 25.10 -10.93 43.82
CA LEU A 248 24.67 -10.35 42.56
C LEU A 248 25.10 -11.24 41.39
N LYS A 249 24.13 -11.61 40.55
CA LYS A 249 24.27 -12.46 39.36
C LYS A 249 23.97 -11.73 38.07
N ASP A 250 23.07 -10.75 38.12
CA ASP A 250 22.57 -10.10 36.92
C ASP A 250 22.42 -8.59 37.13
N VAL A 251 22.94 -7.82 36.19
CA VAL A 251 22.81 -6.36 36.17
C VAL A 251 22.39 -5.93 34.77
N ASN A 252 21.24 -5.27 34.68
CA ASN A 252 20.73 -4.66 33.47
C ASN A 252 20.55 -3.14 33.68
N LEU A 253 21.39 -2.36 33.00
CA LEU A 253 21.32 -0.90 32.94
C LEU A 253 21.17 -0.41 31.49
N SER A 254 20.60 -1.26 30.61
CA SER A 254 20.37 -0.88 29.22
C SER A 254 19.61 0.46 29.11
N ASN A 255 19.90 1.25 28.08
CA ASN A 255 19.33 2.58 27.83
C ASN A 255 19.52 3.60 28.99
N CYS A 256 20.48 3.40 29.89
CA CYS A 256 20.83 4.42 30.90
C CYS A 256 21.75 5.47 30.29
N GLU A 257 21.19 6.39 29.51
CA GLU A 257 21.95 7.36 28.71
C GLU A 257 22.85 8.30 29.54
N HIS A 258 22.58 8.48 30.84
CA HIS A 258 23.32 9.40 31.70
C HIS A 258 24.42 8.75 32.55
N ILE A 259 24.60 7.43 32.48
CA ILE A 259 25.63 6.75 33.27
C ILE A 259 27.02 7.01 32.65
N THR A 260 27.92 7.65 33.40
CA THR A 260 29.25 8.01 32.88
C THR A 260 30.32 6.98 33.24
N SER A 261 30.12 6.23 34.33
CA SER A 261 31.03 5.20 34.83
C SER A 261 30.31 4.22 35.75
N LEU A 262 30.73 2.97 35.75
CA LEU A 262 30.27 1.95 36.68
C LEU A 262 31.02 2.00 38.02
N PRO A 263 30.39 1.57 39.14
CA PRO A 263 31.07 1.41 40.43
C PRO A 263 32.09 0.25 40.38
N ASP A 264 32.93 0.14 41.41
CA ASP A 264 33.78 -1.04 41.58
C ASP A 264 32.91 -2.30 41.76
N LEU A 265 33.08 -3.29 40.88
CA LEU A 265 32.37 -4.56 40.89
C LEU A 265 33.22 -5.71 41.47
N SER A 266 34.40 -5.43 42.03
CA SER A 266 35.34 -6.47 42.53
C SER A 266 34.73 -7.47 43.52
N LYS A 267 33.72 -7.04 44.29
CA LYS A 267 32.97 -7.87 45.25
C LYS A 267 31.83 -8.68 44.63
N ALA A 268 31.45 -8.42 43.39
CA ALA A 268 30.37 -9.11 42.66
C ALA A 268 30.82 -10.45 42.04
N ARG A 269 31.47 -11.32 42.83
CA ARG A 269 32.12 -12.56 42.35
C ARG A 269 31.17 -13.58 41.71
N ASN A 270 29.86 -13.43 41.92
CA ASN A 270 28.83 -14.29 41.34
C ASN A 270 28.18 -13.71 40.09
N LEU A 271 28.63 -12.56 39.57
CA LEU A 271 28.02 -11.91 38.42
C LEU A 271 28.18 -12.78 37.16
N GLU A 272 27.06 -13.10 36.52
CA GLU A 272 26.94 -13.95 35.34
C GLU A 272 26.63 -13.13 34.08
N ARG A 273 25.86 -12.04 34.19
CA ARG A 273 25.49 -11.15 33.08
C ARG A 273 25.59 -9.67 33.46
N LEU A 274 26.11 -8.85 32.54
CA LEU A 274 26.15 -7.40 32.65
C LEU A 274 25.70 -6.78 31.32
N ASN A 275 24.50 -6.19 31.33
CA ASN A 275 23.91 -5.52 30.18
C ASN A 275 23.94 -3.98 30.36
N LEU A 276 24.65 -3.32 29.45
CA LEU A 276 24.90 -1.88 29.39
C LEU A 276 24.56 -1.30 28.02
N GLN A 277 23.69 -1.99 27.25
CA GLN A 277 23.30 -1.54 25.92
C GLN A 277 22.85 -0.07 25.92
N PHE A 278 23.21 0.70 24.90
CA PHE A 278 22.85 2.09 24.66
C PHE A 278 23.12 3.03 25.86
N CYS A 279 24.11 2.72 26.70
CA CYS A 279 24.64 3.66 27.69
C CYS A 279 25.53 4.71 27.00
N THR A 280 24.92 5.65 26.27
CA THR A 280 25.61 6.56 25.36
C THR A 280 26.64 7.49 26.03
N SER A 281 26.48 7.82 27.32
CA SER A 281 27.46 8.61 28.09
C SER A 281 28.57 7.79 28.76
N LEU A 282 28.56 6.47 28.67
CA LEU A 282 29.52 5.61 29.35
C LEU A 282 30.90 5.74 28.70
N VAL A 283 31.87 6.32 29.42
CA VAL A 283 33.21 6.60 28.86
C VAL A 283 34.20 5.44 29.09
N LYS A 284 34.04 4.73 30.21
CA LYS A 284 34.95 3.64 30.62
C LYS A 284 34.23 2.56 31.42
N VAL A 285 34.71 1.33 31.25
CA VAL A 285 34.37 0.19 32.12
C VAL A 285 35.49 0.02 33.16
N PRO A 286 35.18 -0.19 34.46
CA PRO A 286 36.19 -0.33 35.51
C PRO A 286 37.02 -1.61 35.35
N SER A 287 38.30 -1.54 35.71
CA SER A 287 39.24 -2.68 35.67
C SER A 287 38.83 -3.83 36.60
N SER A 288 37.95 -3.59 37.57
CA SER A 288 37.38 -4.62 38.43
C SER A 288 36.69 -5.77 37.66
N ILE A 289 36.24 -5.52 36.43
CA ILE A 289 35.62 -6.54 35.56
C ILE A 289 36.57 -7.72 35.26
N GLU A 290 37.88 -7.50 35.39
CA GLU A 290 38.92 -8.54 35.26
C GLU A 290 38.75 -9.68 36.26
N HIS A 291 38.18 -9.40 37.44
CA HIS A 291 38.09 -10.33 38.57
C HIS A 291 36.76 -11.09 38.64
N LEU A 292 35.86 -10.90 37.67
CA LEU A 292 34.50 -11.44 37.70
C LEU A 292 34.41 -12.87 37.13
N ASP A 293 35.00 -13.85 37.81
CA ASP A 293 35.21 -15.22 37.30
C ASP A 293 33.98 -15.95 36.72
N LYS A 294 32.74 -15.54 37.04
CA LYS A 294 31.49 -16.15 36.52
C LYS A 294 30.82 -15.40 35.37
N LEU A 295 31.33 -14.24 34.96
CA LEU A 295 30.72 -13.42 33.92
C LEU A 295 30.77 -14.15 32.57
N ASN A 296 29.59 -14.48 32.04
CA ASN A 296 29.41 -15.23 30.79
C ASN A 296 29.00 -14.33 29.62
N ASP A 297 28.31 -13.23 29.91
CA ASP A 297 27.75 -12.32 28.90
C ASP A 297 27.98 -10.86 29.31
N LEU A 298 28.60 -10.10 28.41
CA LEU A 298 28.84 -8.67 28.54
C LEU A 298 28.35 -7.96 27.27
N ASP A 299 27.28 -7.18 27.40
CA ASP A 299 26.71 -6.41 26.29
C ASP A 299 26.88 -4.91 26.56
N LEU A 300 27.64 -4.26 25.70
CA LEU A 300 27.99 -2.83 25.69
C LEU A 300 27.54 -2.16 24.39
N ARG A 301 26.66 -2.80 23.62
CA ARG A 301 26.23 -2.30 22.31
C ARG A 301 25.72 -0.86 22.39
N GLY A 302 26.07 -0.01 21.43
CA GLY A 302 25.59 1.37 21.35
C GLY A 302 26.16 2.30 22.43
N CYS A 303 27.20 1.90 23.18
CA CYS A 303 27.94 2.80 24.07
C CYS A 303 28.84 3.73 23.26
N THR A 304 28.26 4.75 22.62
CA THR A 304 28.93 5.61 21.65
C THR A 304 30.09 6.42 22.25
N SER A 305 30.03 6.82 23.53
CA SER A 305 31.12 7.53 24.21
C SER A 305 32.21 6.62 24.80
N LEU A 306 32.12 5.29 24.62
CA LEU A 306 33.07 4.35 25.21
C LEU A 306 34.42 4.46 24.48
N ILE A 307 35.44 4.94 25.19
CA ILE A 307 36.79 5.14 24.63
C ILE A 307 37.71 3.97 25.02
N ASN A 308 37.63 3.52 26.27
CA ASN A 308 38.58 2.56 26.84
C ASN A 308 37.85 1.40 27.53
N LEU A 309 38.33 0.19 27.22
CA LEU A 309 38.09 -1.03 27.98
C LEU A 309 39.35 -1.42 28.75
N PRO A 310 39.22 -2.14 29.87
CA PRO A 310 40.38 -2.75 30.52
C PRO A 310 41.09 -3.69 29.53
N SER A 311 42.42 -3.77 29.64
CA SER A 311 43.26 -4.52 28.70
C SER A 311 42.89 -6.00 28.63
N ARG A 312 42.34 -6.55 29.72
CA ARG A 312 41.83 -7.92 29.80
C ARG A 312 40.38 -7.87 30.26
N ILE A 313 39.50 -8.64 29.62
CA ILE A 313 38.12 -8.83 30.09
C ILE A 313 37.97 -10.30 30.48
N ASN A 314 37.49 -10.53 31.72
CA ASN A 314 37.32 -11.82 32.40
C ASN A 314 37.57 -13.06 31.52
N SER A 315 38.78 -13.62 31.64
CA SER A 315 39.35 -14.55 30.65
C SER A 315 38.92 -16.02 30.79
N ARG A 316 38.13 -16.39 31.82
CA ARG A 316 37.84 -17.80 32.16
C ARG A 316 36.47 -18.32 31.72
N CYS A 317 35.45 -17.47 31.71
CA CYS A 317 34.05 -17.90 31.53
C CYS A 317 33.27 -17.10 30.47
N LEU A 318 33.78 -15.94 30.02
CA LEU A 318 33.07 -15.10 29.06
C LEU A 318 32.82 -15.87 27.74
N LYS A 319 31.55 -15.96 27.34
CA LYS A 319 31.09 -16.64 26.11
C LYS A 319 30.65 -15.64 25.04
N SER A 320 30.08 -14.51 25.46
CA SER A 320 29.54 -13.47 24.58
C SER A 320 30.12 -12.10 24.98
N LEU A 321 30.67 -11.40 24.00
CA LEU A 321 31.11 -10.01 24.13
C LEU A 321 30.53 -9.20 22.96
N ASN A 322 29.64 -8.26 23.27
CA ASN A 322 29.03 -7.38 22.28
C ASN A 322 29.42 -5.93 22.52
N LEU A 323 30.16 -5.38 21.56
CA LEU A 323 30.67 -4.00 21.53
C LEU A 323 30.13 -3.24 20.31
N SER A 324 29.12 -3.77 19.63
CA SER A 324 28.60 -3.18 18.39
C SER A 324 28.15 -1.74 18.61
N GLY A 325 28.50 -0.81 17.72
CA GLY A 325 28.14 0.60 17.81
C GLY A 325 28.92 1.40 18.85
N CYS A 326 30.00 0.83 19.44
CA CYS A 326 30.95 1.60 20.26
C CYS A 326 31.89 2.41 19.35
N SER A 327 31.36 3.47 18.74
CA SER A 327 32.02 4.21 17.65
C SER A 327 33.32 4.94 18.03
N ASN A 328 33.58 5.17 19.33
CA ASN A 328 34.84 5.77 19.82
C ASN A 328 35.86 4.74 20.33
N LEU A 329 35.53 3.45 20.33
CA LEU A 329 36.41 2.39 20.82
C LEU A 329 37.51 2.10 19.79
N LYS A 330 38.75 2.49 20.11
CA LYS A 330 39.90 2.33 19.20
C LYS A 330 40.65 1.01 19.33
N LYS A 331 40.59 0.38 20.51
CA LYS A 331 41.33 -0.84 20.82
C LYS A 331 40.40 -1.95 21.26
N CYS A 332 40.55 -3.12 20.66
CA CYS A 332 39.90 -4.34 21.13
C CYS A 332 40.66 -4.89 22.36
N PRO A 333 39.98 -5.29 23.43
CA PRO A 333 40.62 -5.90 24.61
C PRO A 333 41.16 -7.31 24.32
N GLU A 334 42.12 -7.79 25.13
CA GLU A 334 42.49 -9.22 25.14
C GLU A 334 41.30 -10.05 25.66
N THR A 335 40.85 -11.02 24.87
CA THR A 335 39.62 -11.79 25.14
C THR A 335 39.86 -13.20 25.69
N ALA A 336 38.85 -13.74 26.38
CA ALA A 336 38.81 -15.04 27.05
C ALA A 336 38.81 -16.25 26.11
N ARG A 337 39.62 -17.31 26.37
CA ARG A 337 39.73 -18.56 25.55
C ARG A 337 38.41 -19.29 25.23
N LYS A 338 37.32 -18.99 25.94
CA LYS A 338 36.00 -19.63 25.80
C LYS A 338 34.99 -18.80 25.03
N LEU A 339 35.41 -17.68 24.43
CA LEU A 339 34.52 -16.80 23.70
C LEU A 339 33.91 -17.54 22.50
N THR A 340 32.58 -17.53 22.40
CA THR A 340 31.81 -18.13 21.30
C THR A 340 31.32 -17.10 20.29
N TYR A 341 31.11 -15.87 20.73
CA TYR A 341 30.60 -14.77 19.92
C TYR A 341 31.33 -13.47 20.26
N LEU A 342 31.91 -12.82 19.23
CA LEU A 342 32.52 -11.50 19.32
C LEU A 342 31.87 -10.58 18.30
N ASN A 343 31.26 -9.49 18.77
CA ASN A 343 30.69 -8.47 17.90
C ASN A 343 31.32 -7.11 18.18
N LEU A 344 31.99 -6.57 17.16
CA LEU A 344 32.68 -5.29 17.12
C LEU A 344 32.11 -4.41 15.99
N ASN A 345 30.93 -4.75 15.45
CA ASN A 345 30.29 -4.01 14.35
C ASN A 345 30.24 -2.50 14.64
N GLU A 346 30.57 -1.65 13.67
CA GLU A 346 30.52 -0.18 13.78
C GLU A 346 31.39 0.38 14.93
N THR A 347 32.56 -0.23 15.17
CA THR A 347 33.57 0.31 16.09
C THR A 347 34.70 1.02 15.34
N ALA A 348 35.46 1.86 16.06
CA ALA A 348 36.66 2.52 15.54
C ALA A 348 37.94 1.71 15.77
N VAL A 349 37.83 0.39 15.91
CA VAL A 349 38.97 -0.49 16.20
C VAL A 349 39.95 -0.46 15.03
N GLU A 350 41.20 -0.11 15.33
CA GLU A 350 42.29 0.00 14.34
C GLU A 350 43.00 -1.35 14.13
N GLU A 351 43.10 -2.17 15.19
CA GLU A 351 43.76 -3.47 15.19
C GLU A 351 43.08 -4.48 16.12
N LEU A 352 43.19 -5.76 15.76
CA LEU A 352 42.75 -6.89 16.57
C LEU A 352 43.94 -7.57 17.27
N PRO A 353 43.81 -7.96 18.55
CA PRO A 353 44.90 -8.63 19.25
C PRO A 353 45.13 -10.05 18.72
N GLN A 354 46.39 -10.50 18.73
CA GLN A 354 46.77 -11.86 18.30
C GLN A 354 46.06 -12.97 19.10
N SER A 355 45.62 -12.67 20.33
CA SER A 355 44.82 -13.58 21.16
C SER A 355 43.49 -14.01 20.54
N ILE A 356 42.98 -13.30 19.52
CA ILE A 356 41.77 -13.72 18.79
C ILE A 356 41.99 -15.05 18.08
N GLY A 357 43.17 -15.33 17.53
CA GLY A 357 43.48 -16.62 16.90
C GLY A 357 43.66 -17.78 17.90
N GLU A 358 43.69 -17.51 19.20
CA GLU A 358 43.75 -18.54 20.25
C GLU A 358 42.36 -19.00 20.75
N GLN A 359 41.29 -18.43 20.18
CA GLN A 359 39.90 -18.63 20.64
C GLN A 359 39.25 -19.90 20.07
N SER A 360 39.68 -21.07 20.52
CA SER A 360 39.22 -22.35 19.93
C SER A 360 37.69 -22.56 19.92
N GLY A 361 36.93 -21.86 20.78
CA GLY A 361 35.48 -21.90 20.84
C GLY A 361 34.73 -20.86 20.01
N LEU A 362 35.40 -19.93 19.31
CA LEU A 362 34.74 -18.84 18.60
C LEU A 362 33.97 -19.37 17.38
N VAL A 363 32.65 -19.11 17.34
CA VAL A 363 31.75 -19.56 16.27
C VAL A 363 31.47 -18.47 15.26
N ALA A 364 31.34 -17.23 15.71
CA ALA A 364 31.09 -16.07 14.85
C ALA A 364 31.90 -14.85 15.27
N LEU A 365 32.49 -14.20 14.27
CA LEU A 365 33.25 -12.95 14.39
C LEU A 365 32.57 -11.89 13.51
N ASN A 366 32.00 -10.87 14.14
CA ASN A 366 31.39 -9.75 13.44
C ASN A 366 32.20 -8.47 13.66
N LEU A 367 32.76 -7.95 12.57
CA LEU A 367 33.59 -6.75 12.45
C LEU A 367 33.00 -5.79 11.43
N LYS A 368 31.73 -5.95 11.05
CA LYS A 368 31.07 -5.12 10.05
C LYS A 368 31.29 -3.62 10.31
N ASN A 369 31.47 -2.83 9.27
CA ASN A 369 31.65 -1.38 9.29
C ASN A 369 32.79 -0.90 10.23
N CYS A 370 33.79 -1.72 10.53
CA CYS A 370 35.02 -1.29 11.22
C CYS A 370 35.96 -0.58 10.24
N LYS A 371 35.60 0.65 9.85
CA LYS A 371 36.25 1.38 8.75
C LYS A 371 37.75 1.65 8.94
N LEU A 372 38.21 1.71 10.19
CA LEU A 372 39.62 1.96 10.54
C LEU A 372 40.45 0.67 10.67
N LEU A 373 39.82 -0.50 10.67
CA LEU A 373 40.52 -1.78 10.79
C LEU A 373 41.31 -2.05 9.52
N VAL A 374 42.63 -2.19 9.65
CA VAL A 374 43.52 -2.34 8.48
C VAL A 374 43.74 -3.80 8.11
N ASN A 375 43.81 -4.70 9.10
CA ASN A 375 44.13 -6.12 8.88
C ASN A 375 43.36 -7.04 9.84
N ILE A 376 43.19 -8.29 9.41
CA ILE A 376 42.74 -9.40 10.25
C ILE A 376 43.97 -10.21 10.71
N PRO A 377 44.02 -10.73 11.95
CA PRO A 377 45.15 -11.51 12.42
C PRO A 377 45.42 -12.75 11.57
N GLU A 378 46.69 -12.97 11.20
CA GLU A 378 47.14 -14.11 10.38
C GLU A 378 46.78 -15.46 10.99
N ASN A 379 46.65 -15.56 12.31
CA ASN A 379 46.34 -16.81 13.01
C ASN A 379 44.83 -17.14 13.06
N ILE A 380 43.97 -16.42 12.33
CA ILE A 380 42.52 -16.68 12.30
C ILE A 380 42.16 -18.07 11.75
N TYR A 381 43.00 -18.66 10.89
CA TYR A 381 42.82 -20.04 10.39
C TYR A 381 42.83 -21.10 11.50
N LEU A 382 43.43 -20.81 12.67
CA LEU A 382 43.48 -21.73 13.81
C LEU A 382 42.12 -21.91 14.50
N LEU A 383 41.13 -21.06 14.21
CA LEU A 383 39.81 -21.05 14.83
C LEU A 383 38.89 -22.14 14.26
N LYS A 384 39.11 -23.38 14.70
CA LYS A 384 38.40 -24.57 14.22
C LYS A 384 36.88 -24.55 14.43
N SER A 385 36.34 -23.72 15.32
CA SER A 385 34.89 -23.61 15.54
C SER A 385 34.23 -22.51 14.72
N LEU A 386 35.01 -21.71 13.99
CA LEU A 386 34.53 -20.51 13.31
C LEU A 386 33.73 -20.88 12.06
N LEU A 387 32.46 -20.46 12.04
CA LEU A 387 31.51 -20.72 10.96
C LEU A 387 31.18 -19.44 10.17
N ILE A 388 31.20 -18.28 10.84
CA ILE A 388 30.77 -17.00 10.30
C ILE A 388 31.85 -15.95 10.54
N VAL A 389 32.26 -15.27 9.47
CA VAL A 389 33.11 -14.08 9.52
C VAL A 389 32.44 -12.97 8.72
N ASP A 390 32.18 -11.85 9.38
CA ASP A 390 31.64 -10.66 8.74
C ASP A 390 32.61 -9.49 8.93
N ILE A 391 33.27 -9.08 7.86
CA ILE A 391 34.11 -7.87 7.79
C ILE A 391 33.54 -6.88 6.76
N SER A 392 32.25 -6.97 6.48
CA SER A 392 31.59 -6.12 5.47
C SER A 392 31.74 -4.64 5.81
N GLY A 393 32.01 -3.77 4.83
CA GLY A 393 32.19 -2.34 5.03
C GLY A 393 33.50 -1.93 5.72
N CYS A 394 34.44 -2.86 5.96
CA CYS A 394 35.79 -2.56 6.43
C CYS A 394 36.66 -2.02 5.28
N SER A 395 36.40 -0.78 4.88
CA SER A 395 36.98 -0.14 3.68
C SER A 395 38.51 0.00 3.69
N SER A 396 39.18 -0.16 4.83
CA SER A 396 40.65 -0.08 4.94
C SER A 396 41.36 -1.43 4.78
N ILE A 397 40.61 -2.55 4.77
CA ILE A 397 41.17 -3.90 4.59
C ILE A 397 41.44 -4.13 3.11
N SER A 398 42.72 -4.24 2.73
CA SER A 398 43.15 -4.53 1.36
C SER A 398 43.56 -5.98 1.11
N ARG A 399 43.78 -6.76 2.17
CA ARG A 399 44.12 -8.19 2.11
C ARG A 399 43.49 -8.93 3.28
N VAL A 400 43.17 -10.20 3.06
CA VAL A 400 42.65 -11.10 4.09
C VAL A 400 43.55 -12.32 4.25
N PRO A 401 43.75 -12.82 5.48
CA PRO A 401 44.56 -14.00 5.75
C PRO A 401 43.83 -15.29 5.37
N ASP A 402 44.52 -16.42 5.51
CA ASP A 402 43.88 -17.73 5.42
C ASP A 402 42.82 -17.92 6.52
N PHE A 403 41.73 -18.59 6.15
CA PHE A 403 40.62 -18.87 7.05
C PHE A 403 40.54 -20.34 7.45
N SER A 404 39.77 -20.62 8.51
CA SER A 404 39.55 -22.00 8.95
C SER A 404 38.67 -22.78 7.98
N ARG A 405 38.94 -24.08 7.82
CA ARG A 405 38.23 -24.98 6.87
C ARG A 405 36.72 -25.14 7.13
N ASN A 406 36.25 -24.74 8.33
CA ASN A 406 34.87 -24.90 8.75
C ASN A 406 33.99 -23.67 8.47
N ILE A 407 34.54 -22.60 7.89
CA ILE A 407 33.76 -21.41 7.54
C ILE A 407 32.66 -21.80 6.54
N ARG A 408 31.45 -21.30 6.81
CA ARG A 408 30.26 -21.46 5.99
C ARG A 408 29.78 -20.16 5.36
N TYR A 409 29.95 -19.04 6.07
CA TYR A 409 29.48 -17.72 5.64
C TYR A 409 30.61 -16.71 5.79
N LEU A 410 31.00 -16.09 4.67
CA LEU A 410 32.07 -15.12 4.60
C LEU A 410 31.57 -13.83 3.93
N TYR A 411 31.45 -12.76 4.72
CA TYR A 411 31.00 -11.44 4.24
C TYR A 411 32.20 -10.49 4.17
N LEU A 412 32.60 -10.14 2.95
CA LEU A 412 33.75 -9.30 2.63
C LEU A 412 33.35 -8.05 1.83
N ASN A 413 32.06 -7.85 1.59
CA ASN A 413 31.54 -6.78 0.75
C ASN A 413 31.92 -5.39 1.27
N GLY A 414 32.23 -4.46 0.38
CA GLY A 414 32.63 -3.09 0.72
C GLY A 414 34.01 -2.97 1.36
N THR A 415 34.88 -3.96 1.17
CA THR A 415 36.31 -3.89 1.54
C THR A 415 37.16 -3.45 0.35
N ALA A 416 38.43 -3.11 0.59
CA ALA A 416 39.39 -2.74 -0.45
C ALA A 416 40.22 -3.93 -0.96
N ILE A 417 39.74 -5.16 -0.76
CA ILE A 417 40.47 -6.39 -1.08
C ILE A 417 40.80 -6.44 -2.57
N GLU A 418 42.07 -6.68 -2.88
CA GLU A 418 42.57 -6.82 -4.25
C GLU A 418 42.45 -8.27 -4.76
N GLU A 419 42.72 -9.24 -3.89
CA GLU A 419 42.67 -10.67 -4.21
C GLU A 419 42.27 -11.51 -2.99
N LEU A 420 41.75 -12.70 -3.25
CA LEU A 420 41.44 -13.69 -2.24
C LEU A 420 42.56 -14.73 -2.09
N PRO A 421 42.90 -15.16 -0.86
CA PRO A 421 43.88 -16.22 -0.67
C PRO A 421 43.42 -17.52 -1.32
N SER A 422 44.35 -18.23 -1.97
CA SER A 422 44.05 -19.45 -2.73
C SER A 422 43.41 -20.57 -1.88
N SER A 423 43.58 -20.52 -0.56
CA SER A 423 42.97 -21.44 0.42
C SER A 423 41.44 -21.36 0.47
N ILE A 424 40.82 -20.27 0.02
CA ILE A 424 39.35 -20.14 -0.07
C ILE A 424 38.76 -21.21 -0.99
N GLY A 425 39.49 -21.62 -2.03
CA GLY A 425 39.11 -22.72 -2.91
C GLY A 425 39.01 -24.08 -2.18
N ASP A 426 39.71 -24.24 -1.06
CA ASP A 426 39.75 -25.49 -0.29
C ASP A 426 38.72 -25.55 0.85
N LEU A 427 37.93 -24.49 1.07
CA LEU A 427 36.94 -24.39 2.14
C LEU A 427 35.67 -25.20 1.83
N ARG A 428 35.71 -26.51 2.09
CA ARG A 428 34.63 -27.46 1.75
C ARG A 428 33.28 -27.16 2.42
N GLU A 429 33.25 -26.42 3.51
CA GLU A 429 32.01 -26.06 4.19
C GLU A 429 31.44 -24.70 3.71
N LEU A 430 32.15 -23.97 2.85
CA LEU A 430 31.75 -22.63 2.40
C LEU A 430 30.48 -22.70 1.54
N ILE A 431 29.41 -22.05 2.02
CA ILE A 431 28.10 -22.02 1.37
C ILE A 431 27.85 -20.64 0.75
N TYR A 432 28.30 -19.57 1.42
CA TYR A 432 28.00 -18.19 1.08
C TYR A 432 29.28 -17.34 1.08
N LEU A 433 29.50 -16.59 0.01
CA LEU A 433 30.59 -15.62 -0.13
C LEU A 433 30.05 -14.34 -0.75
N ASP A 434 30.23 -13.22 -0.05
CA ASP A 434 29.88 -11.88 -0.54
C ASP A 434 31.11 -10.99 -0.67
N LEU A 435 31.42 -10.61 -1.91
CA LEU A 435 32.50 -9.70 -2.32
C LEU A 435 31.94 -8.41 -2.96
N SER A 436 30.66 -8.13 -2.76
CA SER A 436 30.01 -6.98 -3.40
C SER A 436 30.69 -5.66 -3.02
N GLY A 437 30.94 -4.77 -3.96
CA GLY A 437 31.62 -3.50 -3.74
C GLY A 437 33.14 -3.61 -3.57
N CYS A 438 33.74 -4.80 -3.67
CA CYS A 438 35.20 -4.96 -3.71
C CYS A 438 35.74 -4.58 -5.10
N SER A 439 35.78 -3.28 -5.39
CA SER A 439 36.08 -2.74 -6.72
C SER A 439 37.48 -3.03 -7.24
N SER A 440 38.40 -3.46 -6.37
CA SER A 440 39.79 -3.82 -6.73
C SER A 440 39.93 -5.26 -7.25
N ILE A 441 38.91 -6.11 -7.07
CA ILE A 441 38.93 -7.49 -7.57
C ILE A 441 38.68 -7.49 -9.08
N THR A 442 39.70 -7.86 -9.86
CA THR A 442 39.65 -7.88 -11.33
C THR A 442 39.51 -9.28 -11.92
N GLU A 443 39.77 -10.33 -11.15
CA GLU A 443 39.69 -11.73 -11.57
C GLU A 443 38.60 -12.47 -10.80
N PHE A 444 37.97 -13.46 -11.45
CA PHE A 444 36.98 -14.29 -10.79
C PHE A 444 37.62 -15.09 -9.64
N PRO A 445 37.03 -15.08 -8.43
CA PRO A 445 37.67 -15.70 -7.27
C PRO A 445 37.71 -17.22 -7.36
N LYS A 446 38.82 -17.82 -6.94
CA LYS A 446 38.92 -19.27 -6.77
C LYS A 446 38.16 -19.70 -5.51
N VAL A 447 36.97 -20.27 -5.70
CA VAL A 447 36.05 -20.68 -4.63
C VAL A 447 35.83 -22.18 -4.58
N SER A 448 35.32 -22.68 -3.45
CA SER A 448 35.00 -24.10 -3.26
C SER A 448 33.78 -24.55 -4.06
N ASN A 449 33.76 -25.80 -4.52
CA ASN A 449 32.66 -26.37 -5.30
C ASN A 449 31.31 -26.51 -4.54
N ASN A 450 31.33 -26.38 -3.20
CA ASN A 450 30.14 -26.45 -2.36
C ASN A 450 29.43 -25.10 -2.18
N ILE A 451 29.98 -24.03 -2.76
CA ILE A 451 29.38 -22.70 -2.74
C ILE A 451 27.99 -22.74 -3.36
N LYS A 452 27.02 -22.12 -2.69
CA LYS A 452 25.63 -22.01 -3.16
C LYS A 452 25.28 -20.60 -3.60
N GLU A 453 25.85 -19.60 -2.93
CA GLU A 453 25.57 -18.20 -3.17
C GLU A 453 26.88 -17.42 -3.29
N LEU A 454 27.07 -16.77 -4.44
CA LEU A 454 28.25 -15.98 -4.73
C LEU A 454 27.84 -14.58 -5.21
N TYR A 455 28.18 -13.57 -4.42
CA TYR A 455 27.89 -12.17 -4.72
C TYR A 455 29.18 -11.43 -5.08
N LEU A 456 29.21 -10.86 -6.28
CA LEU A 456 30.34 -10.15 -6.88
C LEU A 456 29.92 -8.76 -7.38
N ASP A 457 28.80 -8.23 -6.90
CA ASP A 457 28.22 -6.99 -7.40
C ASP A 457 29.23 -5.83 -7.29
N GLY A 458 29.38 -5.00 -8.31
CA GLY A 458 30.25 -3.83 -8.27
C GLY A 458 31.76 -4.14 -8.19
N THR A 459 32.17 -5.39 -8.47
CA THR A 459 33.59 -5.75 -8.67
C THR A 459 34.09 -5.31 -10.06
N ALA A 460 35.39 -5.39 -10.30
CA ALA A 460 36.02 -5.09 -11.59
C ALA A 460 36.31 -6.34 -12.44
N ILE A 461 35.62 -7.46 -12.15
CA ILE A 461 35.79 -8.72 -12.88
C ILE A 461 35.42 -8.54 -14.36
N ARG A 462 36.28 -9.05 -15.25
CA ARG A 462 36.09 -8.97 -16.71
C ARG A 462 35.42 -10.20 -17.30
N GLU A 463 35.73 -11.37 -16.77
CA GLU A 463 35.24 -12.64 -17.29
C GLU A 463 35.01 -13.66 -16.18
N ILE A 464 34.10 -14.60 -16.43
CA ILE A 464 33.96 -15.82 -15.64
C ILE A 464 34.75 -16.95 -16.33
N PRO A 465 35.59 -17.72 -15.62
CA PRO A 465 36.34 -18.82 -16.21
C PRO A 465 35.45 -20.01 -16.54
N SER A 466 35.86 -20.82 -17.51
CA SER A 466 35.10 -22.02 -17.92
C SER A 466 34.93 -23.04 -16.79
N SER A 467 35.84 -23.05 -15.81
CA SER A 467 35.79 -23.87 -14.59
C SER A 467 34.58 -23.62 -13.70
N ILE A 468 33.75 -22.60 -13.97
CA ILE A 468 32.47 -22.37 -13.29
C ILE A 468 31.58 -23.63 -13.30
N GLU A 469 31.69 -24.50 -14.32
CA GLU A 469 30.95 -25.78 -14.38
C GLU A 469 31.22 -26.71 -13.19
N CYS A 470 32.32 -26.51 -12.45
CA CYS A 470 32.65 -27.28 -11.25
C CYS A 470 31.83 -26.87 -10.02
N LEU A 471 31.18 -25.69 -10.03
CA LEU A 471 30.37 -25.18 -8.93
C LEU A 471 28.96 -25.76 -8.96
N CYS A 472 28.84 -27.09 -8.89
CA CYS A 472 27.59 -27.82 -9.07
C CYS A 472 26.48 -27.46 -8.07
N GLU A 473 26.85 -26.91 -6.90
CA GLU A 473 25.92 -26.47 -5.85
C GLU A 473 25.46 -25.01 -6.02
N LEU A 474 26.05 -24.25 -6.93
CA LEU A 474 25.78 -22.82 -7.10
C LEU A 474 24.31 -22.62 -7.54
N ALA A 475 23.56 -21.94 -6.67
CA ALA A 475 22.16 -21.57 -6.88
C ALA A 475 22.02 -20.09 -7.25
N GLU A 476 22.89 -19.23 -6.75
CA GLU A 476 22.83 -17.80 -7.00
C GLU A 476 24.19 -17.21 -7.36
N LEU A 477 24.21 -16.45 -8.45
CA LEU A 477 25.38 -15.73 -8.93
C LEU A 477 24.99 -14.29 -9.29
N HIS A 478 25.58 -13.34 -8.57
CA HIS A 478 25.30 -11.91 -8.73
C HIS A 478 26.56 -11.15 -9.16
N LEU A 479 26.49 -10.43 -10.28
CA LEU A 479 27.52 -9.54 -10.82
C LEU A 479 26.92 -8.16 -11.20
N ARG A 480 25.91 -7.70 -10.47
CA ARG A 480 25.25 -6.41 -10.73
C ARG A 480 26.28 -5.28 -10.70
N ASN A 481 26.21 -4.35 -11.63
CA ASN A 481 27.10 -3.18 -11.72
C ASN A 481 28.60 -3.54 -11.86
N CYS A 482 28.96 -4.73 -12.34
CA CYS A 482 30.33 -5.04 -12.75
C CYS A 482 30.67 -4.36 -14.08
N LYS A 483 31.05 -3.09 -14.01
CA LYS A 483 31.19 -2.20 -15.18
C LYS A 483 32.23 -2.64 -16.22
N GLN A 484 33.16 -3.54 -15.86
CA GLN A 484 34.17 -4.10 -16.76
C GLN A 484 33.83 -5.50 -17.27
N PHE A 485 32.70 -6.09 -16.83
CA PHE A 485 32.33 -7.46 -17.18
C PHE A 485 31.91 -7.57 -18.65
N GLU A 486 32.55 -8.48 -19.37
CA GLU A 486 32.42 -8.65 -20.82
C GLU A 486 32.05 -10.10 -21.19
N ILE A 487 32.71 -11.10 -20.59
CA ILE A 487 32.65 -12.49 -21.07
C ILE A 487 31.95 -13.40 -20.05
N LEU A 488 30.83 -14.00 -20.48
CA LEU A 488 30.16 -15.09 -19.79
C LEU A 488 30.39 -16.41 -20.56
N PRO A 489 31.05 -17.43 -19.98
CA PRO A 489 31.40 -18.66 -20.70
C PRO A 489 30.17 -19.55 -20.90
N SER A 490 30.14 -20.34 -21.99
CA SER A 490 29.05 -21.29 -22.27
C SER A 490 28.90 -22.39 -21.20
N SER A 491 29.92 -22.64 -20.40
CA SER A 491 29.87 -23.56 -19.27
C SER A 491 28.94 -23.10 -18.14
N ILE A 492 28.52 -21.82 -18.10
CA ILE A 492 27.48 -21.32 -17.18
C ILE A 492 26.17 -22.10 -17.37
N CYS A 493 25.85 -22.50 -18.60
CA CYS A 493 24.63 -23.21 -18.95
C CYS A 493 24.60 -24.64 -18.39
N LYS A 494 25.74 -25.17 -17.94
CA LYS A 494 25.85 -26.51 -17.33
C LYS A 494 25.50 -26.53 -15.85
N LEU A 495 25.30 -25.37 -15.21
CA LEU A 495 24.98 -25.28 -13.79
C LEU A 495 23.54 -25.72 -13.50
N ARG A 496 23.39 -26.98 -13.10
CA ARG A 496 22.07 -27.62 -12.91
C ARG A 496 21.28 -27.11 -11.70
N LYS A 497 21.91 -26.39 -10.78
CA LYS A 497 21.26 -25.81 -9.58
C LYS A 497 21.09 -24.30 -9.65
N LEU A 498 21.64 -23.64 -10.68
CA LEU A 498 21.57 -22.18 -10.81
C LEU A 498 20.11 -21.75 -10.98
N GLN A 499 19.65 -20.91 -10.05
CA GLN A 499 18.29 -20.36 -10.00
C GLN A 499 18.25 -18.88 -10.34
N ARG A 500 19.29 -18.13 -9.94
CA ARG A 500 19.40 -16.68 -10.14
C ARG A 500 20.73 -16.33 -10.77
N LEU A 501 20.67 -15.60 -11.88
CA LEU A 501 21.83 -14.98 -12.52
C LEU A 501 21.54 -13.49 -12.71
N ASN A 502 22.32 -12.64 -12.06
CA ASN A 502 22.17 -11.19 -12.15
C ASN A 502 23.42 -10.55 -12.79
N LEU A 503 23.24 -9.97 -13.98
CA LEU A 503 24.27 -9.25 -14.73
C LEU A 503 23.88 -7.78 -14.96
N SER A 504 22.88 -7.27 -14.22
CA SER A 504 22.31 -5.95 -14.47
C SER A 504 23.35 -4.86 -14.25
N GLY A 505 23.43 -3.87 -15.14
CA GLY A 505 24.43 -2.80 -15.07
C GLY A 505 25.85 -3.21 -15.49
N CYS A 506 26.04 -4.41 -16.07
CA CYS A 506 27.29 -4.79 -16.72
C CYS A 506 27.44 -4.08 -18.07
N LEU A 507 28.00 -2.86 -18.04
CA LEU A 507 28.03 -1.94 -19.19
C LEU A 507 28.89 -2.40 -20.38
N GLN A 508 29.68 -3.47 -20.27
CA GLN A 508 30.47 -4.03 -21.40
C GLN A 508 29.93 -5.39 -21.88
N PHE A 509 28.92 -5.95 -21.21
CA PHE A 509 28.37 -7.25 -21.55
C PHE A 509 27.48 -7.16 -22.79
N ARG A 510 27.84 -7.90 -23.85
CA ARG A 510 27.21 -7.82 -25.18
C ARG A 510 26.48 -9.09 -25.61
N ASP A 511 26.97 -10.25 -25.20
CA ASP A 511 26.49 -11.52 -25.75
C ASP A 511 26.24 -12.50 -24.61
N PHE A 512 25.01 -13.00 -24.54
CA PHE A 512 24.69 -14.16 -23.71
C PHE A 512 25.13 -15.43 -24.45
N PRO A 513 25.83 -16.37 -23.81
CA PRO A 513 26.32 -17.57 -24.48
C PRO A 513 25.16 -18.43 -24.99
N GLU A 514 25.41 -19.14 -26.10
CA GLU A 514 24.41 -20.02 -26.69
C GLU A 514 23.95 -21.09 -25.69
N VAL A 515 22.63 -21.23 -25.52
CA VAL A 515 22.02 -22.14 -24.56
C VAL A 515 21.79 -23.49 -25.22
N LEU A 516 22.83 -24.32 -25.33
CA LEU A 516 22.77 -25.60 -26.03
C LEU A 516 21.94 -26.68 -25.32
N GLU A 517 21.87 -26.64 -23.98
CA GLU A 517 21.14 -27.61 -23.15
C GLU A 517 20.02 -26.95 -22.34
N PRO A 518 18.91 -27.66 -22.03
CA PRO A 518 17.82 -27.09 -21.23
C PRO A 518 18.23 -26.75 -19.78
N MET A 519 18.06 -25.47 -19.39
CA MET A 519 18.26 -24.97 -18.04
C MET A 519 16.94 -25.01 -17.24
N TYR A 520 16.68 -26.14 -16.56
CA TYR A 520 15.43 -26.35 -15.81
C TYR A 520 15.33 -25.57 -14.49
N CYS A 521 16.46 -25.20 -13.89
CA CYS A 521 16.48 -24.57 -12.57
C CYS A 521 16.57 -23.04 -12.62
N LEU A 522 17.04 -22.46 -13.74
CA LEU A 522 17.18 -21.01 -13.85
C LEU A 522 15.79 -20.37 -13.88
N ARG A 523 15.46 -19.62 -12.83
CA ARG A 523 14.15 -18.98 -12.64
C ARG A 523 14.20 -17.48 -12.89
N TYR A 524 15.32 -16.83 -12.56
CA TYR A 524 15.46 -15.38 -12.63
C TYR A 524 16.74 -15.03 -13.38
N LEU A 525 16.58 -14.31 -14.49
CA LEU A 525 17.68 -13.78 -15.29
C LEU A 525 17.53 -12.26 -15.41
N TYR A 526 18.51 -11.55 -14.87
CA TYR A 526 18.54 -10.09 -14.88
C TYR A 526 19.68 -9.59 -15.77
N LEU A 527 19.32 -8.85 -16.82
CA LEU A 527 20.20 -8.30 -17.85
C LEU A 527 19.97 -6.80 -18.04
N GLU A 528 19.28 -6.13 -17.10
CA GLU A 528 18.94 -4.71 -17.23
C GLU A 528 20.18 -3.84 -17.39
N GLN A 529 20.11 -2.76 -18.18
CA GLN A 529 21.19 -1.80 -18.37
C GLN A 529 22.51 -2.44 -18.86
N THR A 530 22.42 -3.53 -19.61
CA THR A 530 23.57 -4.14 -20.32
C THR A 530 23.66 -3.63 -21.75
N ARG A 531 24.69 -4.06 -22.50
CA ARG A 531 24.83 -3.76 -23.94
C ARG A 531 24.49 -4.97 -24.80
N ILE A 532 23.60 -5.85 -24.32
CA ILE A 532 23.24 -7.02 -25.10
C ILE A 532 22.62 -6.62 -26.44
N THR A 533 23.02 -7.29 -27.50
CA THR A 533 22.48 -7.05 -28.85
C THR A 533 21.35 -8.00 -29.19
N GLU A 534 21.32 -9.18 -28.57
CA GLU A 534 20.32 -10.23 -28.75
C GLU A 534 19.95 -10.84 -27.39
N LEU A 535 18.73 -11.37 -27.29
CA LEU A 535 18.31 -12.15 -26.14
C LEU A 535 18.97 -13.54 -26.14
N PRO A 536 19.06 -14.23 -24.98
CA PRO A 536 19.64 -15.59 -24.92
C PRO A 536 19.01 -16.52 -25.95
N SER A 537 19.84 -17.14 -26.80
CA SER A 537 19.37 -17.99 -27.89
C SER A 537 19.93 -19.43 -27.78
N PRO A 538 19.12 -20.47 -28.04
CA PRO A 538 17.66 -20.43 -28.16
C PRO A 538 17.01 -20.18 -26.78
N ILE A 539 16.19 -19.13 -26.66
CA ILE A 539 15.53 -18.75 -25.41
C ILE A 539 14.66 -19.88 -24.85
N GLY A 540 14.11 -20.72 -25.75
CA GLY A 540 13.31 -21.89 -25.42
C GLY A 540 14.03 -22.96 -24.58
N ASN A 541 15.36 -22.90 -24.44
CA ASN A 541 16.09 -23.80 -23.55
C ASN A 541 16.12 -23.32 -22.09
N LEU A 542 15.68 -22.11 -21.78
CA LEU A 542 15.49 -21.64 -20.41
C LEU A 542 14.14 -22.13 -19.83
N LYS A 543 13.95 -23.45 -19.78
CA LYS A 543 12.67 -24.11 -19.45
C LYS A 543 12.09 -23.72 -18.08
N GLY A 544 12.95 -23.40 -17.12
CA GLY A 544 12.56 -23.00 -15.76
C GLY A 544 12.30 -21.51 -15.57
N LEU A 545 12.53 -20.69 -16.61
CA LEU A 545 12.57 -19.24 -16.49
C LEU A 545 11.20 -18.69 -16.12
N ALA A 546 11.14 -17.98 -15.00
CA ALA A 546 9.93 -17.35 -14.48
C ALA A 546 9.96 -15.82 -14.65
N CYS A 547 11.15 -15.23 -14.65
CA CYS A 547 11.36 -13.79 -14.73
C CYS A 547 12.57 -13.49 -15.60
N LEU A 548 12.35 -12.67 -16.63
CA LEU A 548 13.36 -12.13 -17.52
C LEU A 548 13.30 -10.60 -17.50
N GLU A 549 14.36 -9.97 -17.02
CA GLU A 549 14.47 -8.51 -16.88
C GLU A 549 15.56 -8.01 -17.81
N VAL A 550 15.20 -7.25 -18.84
CA VAL A 550 16.11 -6.75 -19.90
C VAL A 550 15.93 -5.23 -20.09
N GLY A 551 15.40 -4.56 -19.08
CA GLY A 551 15.13 -3.12 -19.10
C GLY A 551 16.36 -2.28 -19.45
N ASN A 552 16.16 -1.19 -20.18
CA ASN A 552 17.17 -0.19 -20.56
C ASN A 552 18.36 -0.75 -21.38
N CYS A 553 18.16 -1.84 -22.12
CA CYS A 553 19.15 -2.41 -23.05
C CYS A 553 19.06 -1.77 -24.44
N LYS A 554 19.67 -0.59 -24.59
CA LYS A 554 19.54 0.27 -25.79
C LYS A 554 20.10 -0.29 -27.10
N TYR A 555 20.90 -1.36 -27.03
CA TYR A 555 21.54 -1.98 -28.19
C TYR A 555 20.84 -3.26 -28.66
N LEU A 556 19.74 -3.63 -27.99
CA LEU A 556 18.95 -4.80 -28.36
C LEU A 556 18.32 -4.57 -29.74
N ASN A 557 18.75 -5.34 -30.74
CA ASN A 557 18.37 -5.10 -32.14
C ASN A 557 16.94 -5.57 -32.43
N ASP A 558 16.57 -6.74 -31.90
CA ASP A 558 15.24 -7.30 -32.02
C ASP A 558 14.89 -8.21 -30.84
N ILE A 559 13.63 -8.65 -30.82
CA ILE A 559 13.09 -9.65 -29.91
C ILE A 559 12.45 -10.82 -30.70
N GLU A 560 12.91 -11.07 -31.93
CA GLU A 560 12.38 -12.12 -32.81
C GLU A 560 12.67 -13.53 -32.29
N CYS A 561 13.58 -13.70 -31.32
CA CYS A 561 13.85 -14.99 -30.69
C CYS A 561 12.60 -15.66 -30.07
N PHE A 562 11.53 -14.91 -29.80
CA PHE A 562 10.27 -15.49 -29.33
C PHE A 562 9.49 -16.21 -30.45
N VAL A 563 9.78 -15.99 -31.73
CA VAL A 563 9.05 -16.52 -32.89
C VAL A 563 9.09 -18.05 -32.97
N ASP A 564 10.22 -18.68 -32.63
CA ASP A 564 10.42 -20.13 -32.82
C ASP A 564 10.12 -20.99 -31.57
N PHE A 565 9.95 -20.37 -30.39
CA PHE A 565 10.07 -21.09 -29.11
C PHE A 565 8.90 -20.93 -28.14
N THR A 566 7.73 -20.47 -28.63
CA THR A 566 6.54 -20.16 -27.82
C THR A 566 6.00 -21.33 -26.99
N VAL A 567 6.19 -22.57 -27.45
CA VAL A 567 5.77 -23.79 -26.73
C VAL A 567 6.65 -24.09 -25.50
N TYR A 568 7.80 -23.42 -25.36
CA TYR A 568 8.85 -23.86 -24.44
C TYR A 568 9.05 -23.00 -23.19
N LEU A 569 8.47 -21.80 -23.11
CA LEU A 569 8.58 -20.87 -21.98
C LEU A 569 7.34 -20.86 -21.08
N PHE A 570 6.80 -22.03 -20.76
CA PHE A 570 5.56 -22.19 -19.96
C PHE A 570 5.67 -21.67 -18.51
N CYS A 571 6.89 -21.43 -18.00
CA CYS A 571 7.10 -20.90 -16.66
C CYS A 571 7.16 -19.37 -16.61
N LEU A 572 7.30 -18.68 -17.75
CA LEU A 572 7.59 -17.25 -17.78
C LEU A 572 6.37 -16.44 -17.34
N ARG A 573 6.49 -15.76 -16.19
CA ARG A 573 5.43 -14.93 -15.59
C ARG A 573 5.72 -13.44 -15.73
N LYS A 574 6.98 -13.03 -15.71
CA LYS A 574 7.39 -11.63 -15.85
C LYS A 574 8.40 -11.46 -16.98
N LEU A 575 8.10 -10.54 -17.88
CA LEU A 575 8.97 -10.08 -18.94
C LEU A 575 9.03 -8.55 -18.93
N ASN A 576 10.21 -8.01 -18.68
CA ASN A 576 10.47 -6.58 -18.74
C ASN A 576 11.43 -6.27 -19.89
N LEU A 577 10.97 -5.43 -20.80
CA LEU A 577 11.67 -4.93 -21.98
C LEU A 577 11.57 -3.39 -22.05
N ASP A 578 11.45 -2.71 -20.90
CA ASP A 578 11.38 -1.26 -20.86
C ASP A 578 12.64 -0.61 -21.46
N GLY A 579 12.52 0.53 -22.13
CA GLY A 579 13.67 1.33 -22.58
C GLY A 579 14.64 0.65 -23.55
N CYS A 580 14.20 -0.39 -24.28
CA CYS A 580 15.04 -1.18 -25.20
C CYS A 580 15.10 -0.63 -26.63
N HIS A 581 14.45 0.49 -26.94
CA HIS A 581 14.32 1.06 -28.30
C HIS A 581 13.67 0.12 -29.33
N ILE A 582 12.83 -0.81 -28.87
CA ILE A 582 12.11 -1.76 -29.72
C ILE A 582 11.22 -0.99 -30.71
N LEU A 583 11.34 -1.35 -32.00
CA LEU A 583 10.57 -0.74 -33.10
C LEU A 583 9.34 -1.55 -33.49
N VAL A 584 9.37 -2.86 -33.29
CA VAL A 584 8.28 -3.79 -33.64
C VAL A 584 8.14 -4.82 -32.53
N VAL A 585 6.91 -5.03 -32.07
CA VAL A 585 6.58 -6.10 -31.11
C VAL A 585 6.08 -7.31 -31.92
N PRO A 586 6.74 -8.47 -31.88
CA PRO A 586 6.38 -9.62 -32.69
C PRO A 586 5.10 -10.29 -32.19
N ASN A 587 4.30 -10.82 -33.12
CA ASN A 587 3.07 -11.57 -32.80
C ASN A 587 3.32 -12.73 -31.84
N SER A 588 4.54 -13.29 -31.84
CA SER A 588 4.90 -14.43 -31.01
C SER A 588 4.85 -14.16 -29.51
N LEU A 589 4.98 -12.89 -29.10
CA LEU A 589 4.86 -12.47 -27.70
C LEU A 589 3.50 -12.85 -27.11
N GLY A 590 2.43 -12.79 -27.91
CA GLY A 590 1.07 -13.12 -27.51
C GLY A 590 0.83 -14.60 -27.17
N PHE A 591 1.78 -15.49 -27.49
CA PHE A 591 1.67 -16.92 -27.18
C PHE A 591 2.31 -17.31 -25.83
N LEU A 592 2.85 -16.36 -25.07
CA LEU A 592 3.40 -16.59 -23.73
C LEU A 592 2.26 -16.74 -22.70
N SER A 593 1.56 -17.87 -22.74
CA SER A 593 0.28 -18.08 -22.05
C SER A 593 0.31 -17.94 -20.51
N SER A 594 1.47 -18.10 -19.88
CA SER A 594 1.65 -17.95 -18.43
C SER A 594 2.07 -16.53 -18.00
N LEU A 595 2.22 -15.60 -18.94
CA LEU A 595 2.73 -14.26 -18.66
C LEU A 595 1.71 -13.44 -17.87
N GLU A 596 2.14 -12.91 -16.72
CA GLU A 596 1.34 -12.10 -15.80
C GLU A 596 1.71 -10.62 -15.88
N VAL A 597 2.99 -10.33 -16.14
CA VAL A 597 3.55 -8.98 -16.17
C VAL A 597 4.36 -8.81 -17.45
N LEU A 598 3.95 -7.84 -18.26
CA LEU A 598 4.65 -7.41 -19.47
C LEU A 598 4.90 -5.90 -19.39
N ASP A 599 6.18 -5.51 -19.35
CA ASP A 599 6.55 -4.09 -19.44
C ASP A 599 7.29 -3.82 -20.75
N LEU A 600 6.71 -2.92 -21.56
CA LEU A 600 7.20 -2.46 -22.85
C LEU A 600 7.39 -0.93 -22.85
N SER A 601 7.42 -0.29 -21.68
CA SER A 601 7.55 1.17 -21.53
C SER A 601 8.81 1.71 -22.22
N GLY A 602 8.80 2.96 -22.66
CA GLY A 602 9.97 3.67 -23.20
C GLY A 602 10.46 3.15 -24.56
N ASN A 603 9.64 2.41 -25.29
CA ASN A 603 9.95 1.89 -26.62
C ASN A 603 9.33 2.74 -27.75
N ASN A 604 9.70 2.43 -29.00
CA ASN A 604 9.46 3.28 -30.17
C ASN A 604 8.56 2.62 -31.24
N PHE A 605 7.81 1.57 -30.89
CA PHE A 605 6.85 0.92 -31.78
C PHE A 605 5.59 1.78 -31.97
N SER A 606 4.96 1.64 -33.15
CA SER A 606 3.71 2.34 -33.47
C SER A 606 2.46 1.57 -33.08
N THR A 607 2.55 0.25 -32.99
CA THR A 607 1.44 -0.65 -32.68
C THR A 607 1.91 -1.83 -31.85
N ILE A 608 0.97 -2.46 -31.17
CA ILE A 608 1.16 -3.72 -30.44
C ILE A 608 0.35 -4.80 -31.18
N PRO A 609 0.86 -6.03 -31.34
CA PRO A 609 0.16 -7.08 -32.10
C PRO A 609 -1.16 -7.50 -31.46
N LEU A 610 -2.14 -7.86 -32.30
CA LEU A 610 -3.46 -8.36 -31.88
C LEU A 610 -3.36 -9.58 -30.96
N SER A 611 -2.31 -10.40 -31.11
CA SER A 611 -2.09 -11.59 -30.29
C SER A 611 -1.90 -11.30 -28.80
N ILE A 612 -1.66 -10.06 -28.38
CA ILE A 612 -1.64 -9.71 -26.94
C ILE A 612 -2.95 -10.10 -26.25
N ASN A 613 -4.10 -10.05 -26.94
CA ASN A 613 -5.39 -10.48 -26.36
C ASN A 613 -5.40 -11.98 -25.95
N GLN A 614 -4.45 -12.78 -26.45
CA GLN A 614 -4.28 -14.20 -26.13
C GLN A 614 -3.51 -14.45 -24.83
N LEU A 615 -2.93 -13.41 -24.20
CA LEU A 615 -2.26 -13.51 -22.91
C LEU A 615 -3.28 -13.60 -21.77
N LEU A 616 -3.88 -14.78 -21.60
CA LEU A 616 -5.02 -15.01 -20.70
C LEU A 616 -4.72 -14.80 -19.21
N GLU A 617 -3.45 -14.81 -18.82
CA GLU A 617 -2.98 -14.60 -17.45
C GLU A 617 -2.43 -13.19 -17.21
N LEU A 618 -2.36 -12.33 -18.24
CA LEU A 618 -1.74 -11.00 -18.12
C LEU A 618 -2.56 -10.09 -17.19
N GLN A 619 -1.88 -9.57 -16.17
CA GLN A 619 -2.43 -8.69 -15.13
C GLN A 619 -1.87 -7.27 -15.24
N TYR A 620 -0.62 -7.10 -15.70
CA TYR A 620 0.00 -5.80 -15.90
C TYR A 620 0.55 -5.66 -17.32
N LEU A 621 0.18 -4.57 -17.98
CA LEU A 621 0.75 -4.13 -19.26
C LEU A 621 1.29 -2.70 -19.11
N GLY A 622 2.62 -2.57 -19.08
CA GLY A 622 3.34 -1.30 -19.02
C GLY A 622 3.69 -0.79 -20.41
N LEU A 623 3.31 0.45 -20.70
CA LEU A 623 3.50 1.14 -21.99
C LEU A 623 3.88 2.62 -21.79
N ARG A 624 4.36 2.99 -20.61
CA ARG A 624 4.69 4.39 -20.30
C ARG A 624 5.69 4.93 -21.32
N ASN A 625 5.55 6.18 -21.73
CA ASN A 625 6.47 6.85 -22.65
C ASN A 625 6.64 6.17 -24.02
N CYS A 626 5.69 5.35 -24.47
CA CYS A 626 5.67 4.81 -25.85
C CYS A 626 5.12 5.87 -26.82
N LYS A 627 5.89 6.95 -27.02
CA LYS A 627 5.41 8.18 -27.69
C LYS A 627 4.90 7.99 -29.12
N ARG A 628 5.35 6.94 -29.82
CA ARG A 628 4.94 6.61 -31.20
C ARG A 628 3.75 5.67 -31.29
N LEU A 629 3.30 5.10 -30.17
CA LEU A 629 2.17 4.18 -30.13
C LEU A 629 0.90 4.91 -30.58
N GLN A 630 0.27 4.44 -31.64
CA GLN A 630 -0.93 5.06 -32.24
C GLN A 630 -2.22 4.37 -31.81
N SER A 631 -2.16 3.06 -31.61
CA SER A 631 -3.34 2.24 -31.30
C SER A 631 -3.05 1.12 -30.33
N LEU A 632 -4.03 0.78 -29.50
CA LEU A 632 -4.04 -0.45 -28.71
C LEU A 632 -4.99 -1.49 -29.31
N PRO A 633 -4.58 -2.77 -29.38
CA PRO A 633 -5.46 -3.87 -29.77
C PRO A 633 -6.48 -4.17 -28.66
N GLU A 634 -7.37 -5.13 -28.90
CA GLU A 634 -8.19 -5.70 -27.84
C GLU A 634 -7.35 -6.10 -26.60
N LEU A 635 -7.78 -5.66 -25.43
CA LEU A 635 -7.02 -5.86 -24.18
C LEU A 635 -7.24 -7.27 -23.59
N PRO A 636 -6.22 -7.85 -22.92
CA PRO A 636 -6.33 -9.17 -22.30
C PRO A 636 -7.45 -9.26 -21.25
N PRO A 637 -8.10 -10.43 -21.11
CA PRO A 637 -9.31 -10.57 -20.30
C PRO A 637 -9.09 -10.40 -18.79
N ARG A 638 -7.87 -10.63 -18.28
CA ARG A 638 -7.52 -10.52 -16.84
C ARG A 638 -6.75 -9.27 -16.46
N LEU A 639 -6.54 -8.34 -17.40
CA LEU A 639 -5.70 -7.17 -17.19
C LEU A 639 -6.20 -6.34 -15.99
N LEU A 640 -5.37 -6.20 -14.97
CA LEU A 640 -5.66 -5.37 -13.80
C LEU A 640 -5.16 -3.95 -14.02
N LYS A 641 -3.97 -3.81 -14.61
CA LYS A 641 -3.33 -2.51 -14.82
C LYS A 641 -2.85 -2.34 -16.26
N LEU A 642 -3.27 -1.23 -16.87
CA LEU A 642 -2.75 -0.75 -18.14
C LEU A 642 -2.13 0.61 -17.90
N ASP A 643 -0.84 0.75 -18.16
CA ASP A 643 -0.14 2.00 -17.92
C ASP A 643 0.42 2.56 -19.23
N ALA A 644 -0.37 3.40 -19.90
CA ALA A 644 -0.02 4.06 -21.15
C ALA A 644 0.31 5.54 -20.94
N ASP A 645 0.76 5.93 -19.75
CA ASP A 645 1.18 7.30 -19.45
C ASP A 645 2.15 7.84 -20.51
N ASN A 646 1.93 9.08 -20.94
CA ASN A 646 2.76 9.78 -21.92
C ASN A 646 2.89 9.09 -23.29
N CYS A 647 1.84 8.38 -23.73
CA CYS A 647 1.71 7.90 -25.11
C CYS A 647 1.05 8.96 -26.01
N GLU A 648 1.79 10.03 -26.35
CA GLU A 648 1.27 11.22 -27.03
C GLU A 648 0.54 10.93 -28.37
N SER A 649 1.00 9.93 -29.13
CA SER A 649 0.42 9.55 -30.43
C SER A 649 -0.82 8.65 -30.33
N LEU A 650 -1.14 8.13 -29.13
CA LEU A 650 -2.21 7.16 -28.94
C LEU A 650 -3.56 7.83 -29.18
N ASN A 651 -4.30 7.38 -30.19
CA ASN A 651 -5.55 8.01 -30.63
C ASN A 651 -6.69 7.02 -30.86
N TYR A 652 -6.38 5.73 -30.83
CA TYR A 652 -7.33 4.66 -31.09
C TYR A 652 -7.19 3.52 -30.08
N LEU A 653 -8.31 3.14 -29.47
CA LEU A 653 -8.43 1.93 -28.67
C LEU A 653 -9.48 1.05 -29.34
N GLU A 654 -9.12 -0.20 -29.62
CA GLU A 654 -10.06 -1.19 -30.14
C GLU A 654 -11.06 -1.58 -29.03
N SER A 655 -12.36 -1.39 -29.27
CA SER A 655 -13.42 -1.75 -28.34
C SER A 655 -13.58 -3.28 -28.27
N SER A 656 -13.56 -3.87 -27.07
CA SER A 656 -13.80 -5.30 -26.92
C SER A 656 -15.27 -5.66 -27.16
N SER A 657 -15.53 -6.66 -27.98
CA SER A 657 -16.84 -7.33 -28.07
C SER A 657 -16.88 -8.68 -27.32
N SER A 658 -15.77 -9.04 -26.66
CA SER A 658 -15.58 -10.37 -26.07
C SER A 658 -16.36 -10.61 -24.77
N THR A 659 -17.04 -11.75 -24.71
CA THR A 659 -17.76 -12.27 -23.54
C THR A 659 -16.85 -12.95 -22.49
N VAL A 660 -15.54 -13.02 -22.74
CA VAL A 660 -14.57 -13.79 -21.92
C VAL A 660 -13.80 -12.91 -20.93
N VAL A 661 -14.12 -11.61 -20.85
CA VAL A 661 -13.51 -10.69 -19.88
C VAL A 661 -13.78 -11.18 -18.45
N LYS A 662 -12.77 -11.14 -17.57
CA LYS A 662 -12.97 -11.41 -16.14
C LYS A 662 -13.13 -10.08 -15.39
N GLY A 663 -14.11 -10.03 -14.51
CA GLY A 663 -14.30 -8.91 -13.59
C GLY A 663 -13.30 -8.96 -12.44
N ASN A 664 -12.41 -7.99 -12.37
CA ASN A 664 -11.49 -7.74 -11.25
C ASN A 664 -11.40 -6.22 -11.06
N ILE A 665 -10.83 -5.77 -9.94
CA ILE A 665 -10.39 -4.37 -9.82
C ILE A 665 -9.43 -4.05 -10.97
N PHE A 666 -9.61 -2.88 -11.58
CA PHE A 666 -8.75 -2.42 -12.66
C PHE A 666 -8.36 -0.94 -12.52
N GLU A 667 -7.21 -0.61 -13.09
CA GLU A 667 -6.63 0.73 -13.15
C GLU A 667 -6.02 0.98 -14.54
N PHE A 668 -6.61 1.88 -15.33
CA PHE A 668 -6.08 2.24 -16.66
C PHE A 668 -5.61 3.70 -16.71
N ILE A 669 -4.36 3.90 -17.09
CA ILE A 669 -3.69 5.19 -17.03
C ILE A 669 -3.38 5.64 -18.46
N PHE A 670 -3.96 6.77 -18.86
CA PHE A 670 -3.70 7.43 -20.14
C PHE A 670 -3.29 8.89 -19.95
N THR A 671 -2.69 9.24 -18.81
CA THR A 671 -2.18 10.59 -18.57
C THR A 671 -1.28 11.05 -19.72
N ASN A 672 -1.41 12.30 -20.16
CA ASN A 672 -0.68 12.88 -21.28
C ASN A 672 -0.86 12.20 -22.67
N CYS A 673 -1.87 11.33 -22.84
CA CYS A 673 -2.27 10.78 -24.16
C CYS A 673 -3.16 11.78 -24.92
N LEU A 674 -2.65 12.96 -25.25
CA LEU A 674 -3.48 14.10 -25.71
C LEU A 674 -4.31 13.82 -26.97
N SER A 675 -3.88 12.86 -27.80
CA SER A 675 -4.63 12.44 -28.99
C SER A 675 -5.85 11.55 -28.64
N LEU A 676 -5.85 10.92 -27.46
CA LEU A 676 -6.92 10.11 -26.88
C LEU A 676 -7.89 10.98 -26.06
N CYS A 677 -8.39 12.07 -26.63
CA CYS A 677 -9.29 13.01 -25.93
C CYS A 677 -10.75 12.54 -25.83
N ARG A 678 -11.04 11.24 -26.07
CA ARG A 678 -12.40 10.71 -26.18
C ARG A 678 -12.63 9.55 -25.22
N ILE A 679 -13.51 9.77 -24.26
CA ILE A 679 -13.88 8.77 -23.24
C ILE A 679 -14.59 7.55 -23.84
N ASN A 680 -15.26 7.71 -24.99
CA ASN A 680 -16.15 6.70 -25.57
C ASN A 680 -15.46 5.38 -25.92
N GLN A 681 -14.13 5.37 -26.13
CA GLN A 681 -13.43 4.15 -26.56
C GLN A 681 -13.11 3.20 -25.39
N ILE A 682 -12.88 3.71 -24.17
CA ILE A 682 -12.51 2.90 -22.99
C ILE A 682 -13.70 2.61 -22.05
N MET A 683 -14.74 3.43 -22.12
CA MET A 683 -15.94 3.33 -21.27
C MET A 683 -16.65 1.98 -21.36
N PRO A 684 -16.94 1.42 -22.55
CA PRO A 684 -17.68 0.16 -22.66
C PRO A 684 -16.91 -1.00 -22.00
N TYR A 685 -15.61 -1.08 -22.28
CA TYR A 685 -14.71 -2.06 -21.68
C TYR A 685 -14.69 -1.96 -20.15
N SER A 686 -14.59 -0.74 -19.63
CA SER A 686 -14.53 -0.45 -18.20
C SER A 686 -15.84 -0.80 -17.48
N LEU A 687 -16.99 -0.46 -18.07
CA LEU A 687 -18.31 -0.80 -17.53
C LEU A 687 -18.56 -2.31 -17.53
N MET A 688 -18.19 -3.01 -18.61
CA MET A 688 -18.27 -4.47 -18.67
C MET A 688 -17.43 -5.11 -17.56
N LYS A 689 -16.18 -4.66 -17.37
CA LYS A 689 -15.33 -5.14 -16.26
C LYS A 689 -15.92 -4.87 -14.89
N PHE A 690 -16.40 -3.66 -14.66
CA PHE A 690 -17.00 -3.28 -13.39
C PHE A 690 -18.24 -4.13 -13.07
N ARG A 691 -19.09 -4.39 -14.06
CA ARG A 691 -20.25 -5.28 -13.93
C ARG A 691 -19.84 -6.70 -13.55
N LEU A 692 -18.81 -7.25 -14.19
CA LEU A 692 -18.33 -8.59 -13.87
C LEU A 692 -17.67 -8.64 -12.48
N TYR A 693 -16.96 -7.57 -12.10
CA TYR A 693 -16.29 -7.44 -10.80
C TYR A 693 -17.32 -7.43 -9.67
N THR A 694 -18.33 -6.55 -9.79
CA THR A 694 -19.45 -6.50 -8.85
C THR A 694 -20.17 -7.84 -8.76
N LYS A 695 -20.47 -8.53 -9.88
CA LYS A 695 -21.06 -9.88 -9.83
C LYS A 695 -20.24 -10.88 -9.02
N ARG A 696 -18.91 -10.85 -9.15
CA ARG A 696 -18.03 -11.75 -8.39
C ARG A 696 -17.99 -11.40 -6.89
N LEU A 697 -18.03 -10.12 -6.55
CA LEU A 697 -18.17 -9.67 -5.16
C LEU A 697 -19.46 -10.21 -4.53
N HIS A 698 -20.61 -10.07 -5.21
CA HIS A 698 -21.90 -10.57 -4.68
C HIS A 698 -21.94 -12.10 -4.50
N GLN A 699 -21.18 -12.85 -5.30
CA GLN A 699 -21.11 -14.31 -5.19
C GLN A 699 -20.26 -14.79 -4.00
N GLN A 700 -19.70 -13.87 -3.19
CA GLN A 700 -18.88 -14.15 -2.01
C GLN A 700 -17.79 -15.21 -2.27
N LEU A 701 -17.17 -15.14 -3.46
CA LEU A 701 -16.00 -15.97 -3.75
C LEU A 701 -14.87 -15.57 -2.79
N PRO A 702 -14.14 -16.52 -2.19
CA PRO A 702 -12.97 -16.19 -1.37
C PRO A 702 -11.96 -15.37 -2.20
N ASP A 703 -11.30 -14.42 -1.54
CA ASP A 703 -10.18 -13.62 -2.07
C ASP A 703 -10.50 -12.57 -3.16
N VAL A 704 -11.71 -11.99 -3.20
CA VAL A 704 -11.98 -10.82 -4.07
C VAL A 704 -11.72 -9.51 -3.32
N PRO A 705 -10.73 -8.69 -3.73
CA PRO A 705 -10.46 -7.42 -3.07
C PRO A 705 -11.60 -6.42 -3.27
N GLU A 706 -11.89 -5.63 -2.25
CA GLU A 706 -12.86 -4.54 -2.27
C GLU A 706 -12.16 -3.23 -2.63
N GLY A 707 -12.72 -2.46 -3.56
CA GLY A 707 -12.19 -1.15 -3.95
C GLY A 707 -12.82 -0.58 -5.22
N ALA A 708 -12.55 0.70 -5.48
CA ALA A 708 -12.97 1.35 -6.71
C ALA A 708 -12.10 0.91 -7.89
N CYS A 709 -12.72 0.76 -9.06
CA CYS A 709 -12.01 0.63 -10.33
C CYS A 709 -11.91 1.99 -11.00
N SER A 710 -10.86 2.27 -11.77
CA SER A 710 -10.75 3.57 -12.42
C SER A 710 -9.95 3.57 -13.71
N PHE A 711 -10.17 4.64 -14.47
CA PHE A 711 -9.28 5.05 -15.52
C PHE A 711 -9.14 6.58 -15.55
N CYS A 712 -8.02 7.05 -16.09
CA CYS A 712 -7.77 8.48 -16.29
C CYS A 712 -7.31 8.76 -17.72
N LEU A 713 -7.78 9.86 -18.31
CA LEU A 713 -7.39 10.29 -19.66
C LEU A 713 -7.52 11.82 -19.84
N PRO A 714 -6.90 12.41 -20.87
CA PRO A 714 -6.97 13.85 -21.09
C PRO A 714 -8.37 14.29 -21.51
N GLY A 715 -8.85 15.38 -20.91
CA GLY A 715 -10.17 15.93 -21.20
C GLY A 715 -10.58 16.95 -20.16
N GLY A 716 -11.34 17.95 -20.60
CA GLY A 716 -11.76 19.09 -19.75
C GLY A 716 -13.26 19.21 -19.56
N VAL A 717 -14.04 18.16 -19.88
CA VAL A 717 -15.50 18.16 -19.68
C VAL A 717 -15.97 16.79 -19.26
N SER A 718 -16.84 16.72 -18.27
CA SER A 718 -17.40 15.46 -17.81
C SER A 718 -18.33 14.81 -18.86
N PRO A 719 -18.44 13.47 -18.91
CA PRO A 719 -19.27 12.78 -19.90
C PRO A 719 -20.78 13.03 -19.72
N GLN A 720 -21.49 13.33 -20.82
CA GLN A 720 -22.95 13.60 -20.81
C GLN A 720 -23.83 12.43 -20.33
N TRP A 721 -23.29 11.21 -20.23
CA TRP A 721 -24.06 10.06 -19.73
C TRP A 721 -24.19 10.05 -18.20
N LEU A 722 -23.43 10.89 -17.48
CA LEU A 722 -23.61 11.08 -16.04
C LEU A 722 -24.98 11.70 -15.78
N SER A 723 -25.70 11.19 -14.79
CA SER A 723 -27.06 11.68 -14.50
C SER A 723 -27.05 13.02 -13.76
N HIS A 724 -25.99 13.29 -13.00
CA HIS A 724 -25.79 14.55 -12.30
C HIS A 724 -24.38 15.06 -12.57
N GLN A 725 -24.27 16.35 -12.86
CA GLN A 725 -23.01 17.07 -13.06
C GLN A 725 -23.07 18.40 -12.31
N SER A 726 -21.94 18.84 -11.76
CA SER A 726 -21.82 20.09 -11.00
C SER A 726 -20.49 20.75 -11.28
N TRP A 727 -20.46 22.08 -11.18
CA TRP A 727 -19.22 22.84 -11.17
C TRP A 727 -18.62 22.82 -9.76
N GLY A 728 -17.31 22.66 -9.69
CA GLY A 728 -16.56 22.51 -8.44
C GLY A 728 -16.39 21.06 -7.99
N SER A 729 -15.97 20.89 -6.74
CA SER A 729 -15.61 19.61 -6.15
C SER A 729 -16.76 18.85 -5.49
N THR A 730 -17.98 19.38 -5.50
CA THR A 730 -19.11 18.77 -4.76
C THR A 730 -20.35 18.71 -5.65
N ILE A 731 -21.07 17.59 -5.54
CA ILE A 731 -22.33 17.36 -6.22
C ILE A 731 -23.33 16.67 -5.32
N THR A 732 -24.57 17.16 -5.32
CA THR A 732 -25.67 16.61 -4.54
C THR A 732 -26.73 16.05 -5.46
N CYS A 733 -27.23 14.85 -5.16
CA CYS A 733 -28.34 14.24 -5.89
C CYS A 733 -29.40 13.68 -4.95
N GLN A 734 -30.65 13.77 -5.39
CA GLN A 734 -31.79 13.17 -4.70
C GLN A 734 -31.86 11.68 -5.03
N LEU A 735 -32.02 10.86 -4.00
CA LEU A 735 -32.14 9.42 -4.08
C LEU A 735 -33.61 9.01 -4.08
N SER A 736 -33.97 8.04 -4.92
CA SER A 736 -35.32 7.49 -4.91
C SER A 736 -35.51 6.58 -3.68
N SER A 737 -36.75 6.40 -3.24
CA SER A 737 -37.09 5.57 -2.06
C SER A 737 -36.65 4.09 -2.13
N HIS A 738 -36.18 3.63 -3.29
CA HIS A 738 -35.71 2.26 -3.53
C HIS A 738 -34.38 2.21 -4.29
N TRP A 739 -33.54 3.23 -4.14
CA TRP A 739 -32.26 3.34 -4.85
C TRP A 739 -31.30 2.20 -4.45
N ALA A 740 -31.20 1.87 -3.16
CA ALA A 740 -30.36 0.80 -2.63
C ALA A 740 -31.03 -0.58 -2.76
N ASN A 741 -31.32 -1.02 -3.98
CA ASN A 741 -31.93 -2.33 -4.25
C ASN A 741 -30.91 -3.38 -4.72
N SER A 742 -31.34 -4.64 -4.85
CA SER A 742 -30.47 -5.77 -5.24
C SER A 742 -29.88 -5.64 -6.65
N LYS A 743 -30.40 -4.76 -7.50
CA LYS A 743 -29.88 -4.48 -8.84
C LYS A 743 -28.86 -3.35 -8.85
N PHE A 744 -28.74 -2.59 -7.76
CA PHE A 744 -27.73 -1.55 -7.63
C PHE A 744 -26.35 -2.19 -7.76
N LEU A 745 -25.52 -1.67 -8.65
CA LEU A 745 -24.15 -2.13 -8.89
C LEU A 745 -23.13 -1.27 -8.15
N GLY A 746 -23.37 0.03 -8.04
CA GLY A 746 -22.48 0.98 -7.41
C GLY A 746 -22.62 2.39 -7.98
N PHE A 747 -21.70 3.28 -7.64
CA PHE A 747 -21.61 4.64 -8.17
C PHE A 747 -20.56 4.71 -9.29
N SER A 748 -20.93 5.37 -10.39
CA SER A 748 -19.96 5.92 -11.33
C SER A 748 -19.63 7.35 -10.89
N LEU A 749 -18.34 7.62 -10.74
CA LEU A 749 -17.79 8.86 -10.24
C LEU A 749 -16.90 9.50 -11.30
N CYS A 750 -16.98 10.81 -11.46
CA CYS A 750 -16.15 11.57 -12.38
C CYS A 750 -15.66 12.86 -11.73
N ALA A 751 -14.36 13.10 -11.80
CA ALA A 751 -13.72 14.35 -11.47
C ALA A 751 -12.91 14.86 -12.67
N VAL A 752 -13.19 16.07 -13.11
CA VAL A 752 -12.37 16.78 -14.10
C VAL A 752 -11.41 17.68 -13.33
N ILE A 753 -10.12 17.34 -13.41
CA ILE A 753 -9.08 18.02 -12.66
C ILE A 753 -8.30 18.90 -13.63
N ALA A 754 -8.27 20.20 -13.32
CA ALA A 754 -7.36 21.13 -13.97
C ALA A 754 -6.01 21.08 -13.27
N PHE A 755 -4.94 20.95 -14.05
CA PHE A 755 -3.56 20.92 -13.56
C PHE A 755 -2.80 22.18 -14.00
N HIS A 756 -1.97 22.72 -13.12
CA HIS A 756 -1.19 23.95 -13.36
C HIS A 756 0.29 23.64 -13.12
N SER A 757 0.94 23.00 -14.10
CA SER A 757 2.33 22.51 -13.99
C SER A 757 2.54 21.59 -12.78
N PHE A 758 1.75 20.52 -12.72
CA PHE A 758 1.77 19.56 -11.63
C PHE A 758 2.98 18.61 -11.73
N GLY A 759 3.52 18.19 -10.58
CA GLY A 759 4.69 17.31 -10.48
C GLY A 759 4.74 16.51 -9.19
N HIS A 760 3.61 16.32 -8.51
CA HIS A 760 3.55 15.66 -7.20
C HIS A 760 2.81 14.32 -7.29
N SER A 761 2.82 13.57 -6.18
CA SER A 761 1.90 12.45 -6.00
C SER A 761 0.46 12.97 -5.83
N LEU A 762 -0.51 12.18 -6.26
CA LEU A 762 -1.92 12.56 -6.26
C LEU A 762 -2.77 11.35 -5.89
N GLN A 763 -3.78 11.58 -5.06
CA GLN A 763 -4.89 10.67 -4.86
C GLN A 763 -6.20 11.46 -4.87
N VAL A 764 -7.21 10.92 -5.55
CA VAL A 764 -8.56 11.50 -5.60
C VAL A 764 -9.43 10.75 -4.61
N LYS A 765 -9.76 11.40 -3.51
CA LYS A 765 -10.67 10.88 -2.49
C LYS A 765 -12.08 11.35 -2.77
N CYS A 766 -13.03 10.42 -2.71
CA CYS A 766 -14.44 10.70 -2.89
C CYS A 766 -15.14 10.41 -1.56
N THR A 767 -15.72 11.43 -0.94
CA THR A 767 -16.48 11.33 0.31
C THR A 767 -17.97 11.43 -0.02
N TYR A 768 -18.74 10.42 0.35
CA TYR A 768 -20.19 10.39 0.24
C TYR A 768 -20.80 10.83 1.57
N HIS A 769 -21.66 11.84 1.52
CA HIS A 769 -22.46 12.32 2.64
C HIS A 769 -23.92 11.96 2.38
N PHE A 770 -24.40 10.89 3.00
CA PHE A 770 -25.81 10.49 2.95
C PHE A 770 -26.60 11.25 4.01
N SER A 771 -27.77 11.74 3.63
CA SER A 771 -28.68 12.44 4.53
C SER A 771 -30.13 12.03 4.29
N ASN A 772 -30.96 12.08 5.33
CA ASN A 772 -32.41 11.86 5.23
C ASN A 772 -33.19 13.09 5.73
N GLU A 773 -34.49 13.12 5.45
CA GLU A 773 -35.39 14.20 5.89
C GLU A 773 -35.53 14.30 7.43
N HIS A 774 -35.12 13.26 8.16
CA HIS A 774 -35.15 13.19 9.62
C HIS A 774 -33.89 13.75 10.29
N GLY A 775 -32.87 14.13 9.50
CA GLY A 775 -31.62 14.69 9.97
C GLY A 775 -30.54 13.66 10.34
N ASP A 776 -30.75 12.38 10.00
CA ASP A 776 -29.70 11.36 10.12
C ASP A 776 -28.72 11.51 8.97
N ASN A 777 -27.43 11.41 9.29
CA ASN A 777 -26.35 11.52 8.32
C ASN A 777 -25.37 10.34 8.45
N HIS A 778 -24.80 9.92 7.32
CA HIS A 778 -23.76 8.90 7.30
C HIS A 778 -22.72 9.18 6.22
N ASP A 779 -21.45 9.13 6.61
CA ASP A 779 -20.33 9.41 5.73
C ASP A 779 -19.60 8.13 5.33
N LEU A 780 -19.42 7.93 4.03
CA LEU A 780 -18.54 6.90 3.46
C LEU A 780 -17.45 7.57 2.63
N TYR A 781 -16.35 6.87 2.37
CA TYR A 781 -15.36 7.36 1.41
C TYR A 781 -14.74 6.22 0.62
N CYS A 782 -14.27 6.56 -0.58
CA CYS A 782 -13.43 5.69 -1.39
C CYS A 782 -12.30 6.51 -2.04
N TYR A 783 -11.26 5.83 -2.52
CA TYR A 783 -10.23 6.46 -3.33
C TYR A 783 -10.42 6.04 -4.78
N LEU A 784 -10.64 7.01 -5.66
CA LEU A 784 -10.96 6.80 -7.06
C LEU A 784 -9.73 6.36 -7.86
N HIS A 785 -8.65 7.13 -7.76
CA HIS A 785 -7.42 6.94 -8.53
C HIS A 785 -6.27 7.66 -7.83
N GLY A 786 -5.03 7.23 -8.10
CA GLY A 786 -3.86 7.95 -7.63
C GLY A 786 -2.55 7.39 -8.17
N TRP A 787 -1.46 8.11 -7.96
CA TRP A 787 -0.13 7.68 -8.33
C TRP A 787 0.91 8.17 -7.32
N TYR A 788 1.97 7.37 -7.18
CA TYR A 788 3.10 7.65 -6.30
C TYR A 788 4.20 8.48 -6.98
N ASP A 789 4.34 8.35 -8.30
CA ASP A 789 5.44 8.93 -9.06
C ASP A 789 5.16 10.38 -9.45
N GLU A 790 6.20 11.22 -9.51
CA GLU A 790 6.09 12.60 -10.03
C GLU A 790 5.70 12.56 -11.52
N LYS A 791 4.50 13.05 -11.85
CA LYS A 791 4.03 13.18 -13.23
C LYS A 791 3.94 14.65 -13.61
N HIS A 792 4.59 15.01 -14.72
CA HIS A 792 4.39 16.31 -15.34
C HIS A 792 3.09 16.31 -16.12
N ILE A 793 2.07 17.00 -15.59
CA ILE A 793 0.76 17.15 -16.21
C ILE A 793 0.44 18.63 -16.33
N ASP A 794 0.15 19.09 -17.54
CA ASP A 794 -0.13 20.47 -17.89
C ASP A 794 -1.49 20.67 -18.60
N SER A 795 -2.28 19.61 -18.73
CA SER A 795 -3.62 19.64 -19.31
C SER A 795 -4.68 19.11 -18.34
N ASP A 796 -5.93 19.48 -18.56
CA ASP A 796 -7.06 18.91 -17.84
C ASP A 796 -7.15 17.40 -18.09
N HIS A 797 -7.48 16.64 -17.04
CA HIS A 797 -7.72 15.21 -17.14
C HIS A 797 -9.04 14.84 -16.48
N ILE A 798 -9.70 13.86 -17.09
CA ILE A 798 -10.89 13.21 -16.58
C ILE A 798 -10.43 12.00 -15.78
N PHE A 799 -10.79 11.98 -14.50
CA PHE A 799 -10.68 10.82 -13.63
C PHE A 799 -12.06 10.21 -13.52
N MET A 800 -12.17 8.98 -13.97
CA MET A 800 -13.43 8.24 -13.94
C MET A 800 -13.23 6.96 -13.16
N GLY A 801 -14.18 6.64 -12.31
CA GLY A 801 -14.16 5.38 -11.60
C GLY A 801 -15.52 4.88 -11.21
N PHE A 802 -15.49 3.67 -10.69
CA PHE A 802 -16.64 2.85 -10.41
C PHE A 802 -16.44 2.23 -9.03
N ASP A 803 -17.23 2.71 -8.08
CA ASP A 803 -17.20 2.26 -6.71
C ASP A 803 -18.40 1.33 -6.47
N PRO A 804 -18.19 0.06 -6.11
CA PRO A 804 -19.30 -0.84 -5.81
C PRO A 804 -20.12 -0.37 -4.59
N CYS A 805 -19.55 0.47 -3.72
CA CYS A 805 -20.15 1.01 -2.50
C CYS A 805 -20.89 -0.08 -1.70
N LEU A 806 -20.16 -1.15 -1.35
CA LEU A 806 -20.72 -2.37 -0.78
C LEU A 806 -21.49 -2.14 0.53
N VAL A 807 -21.01 -1.21 1.35
CA VAL A 807 -21.66 -0.85 2.62
C VAL A 807 -23.13 -0.45 2.40
N ALA A 808 -23.41 0.33 1.35
CA ALA A 808 -24.77 0.75 1.02
C ALA A 808 -25.68 -0.39 0.53
N LYS A 809 -25.12 -1.55 0.17
CA LYS A 809 -25.88 -2.75 -0.23
C LYS A 809 -26.12 -3.73 0.91
N GLU A 810 -25.17 -3.83 1.84
CA GLU A 810 -25.25 -4.76 2.95
C GLU A 810 -26.12 -4.24 4.09
N ASP A 811 -26.19 -2.92 4.25
CA ASP A 811 -26.96 -2.27 5.30
C ASP A 811 -28.29 -1.73 4.76
N CYS A 812 -29.39 -2.34 5.19
CA CYS A 812 -30.74 -1.94 4.77
C CYS A 812 -31.11 -0.51 5.19
N MET A 813 -30.40 0.06 6.18
CA MET A 813 -30.59 1.44 6.62
C MET A 813 -30.27 2.46 5.51
N PHE A 814 -29.44 2.10 4.52
CA PHE A 814 -29.13 3.04 3.42
C PHE A 814 -30.31 3.35 2.51
N SER A 815 -31.34 2.48 2.52
CA SER A 815 -32.58 2.74 1.80
C SER A 815 -33.42 3.88 2.41
N GLU A 816 -33.10 4.31 3.63
CA GLU A 816 -33.79 5.40 4.34
C GLU A 816 -33.22 6.79 3.99
N TYR A 817 -32.04 6.86 3.36
CA TYR A 817 -31.46 8.13 2.91
C TYR A 817 -32.10 8.60 1.61
N SER A 818 -32.51 9.87 1.61
CA SER A 818 -33.19 10.54 0.49
C SER A 818 -32.25 11.40 -0.35
N GLU A 819 -31.04 11.67 0.11
CA GLU A 819 -30.06 12.51 -0.57
C GLU A 819 -28.64 11.97 -0.36
N VAL A 820 -27.79 12.14 -1.38
CA VAL A 820 -26.34 11.95 -1.24
C VAL A 820 -25.60 13.14 -1.85
N SER A 821 -24.64 13.66 -1.10
CA SER A 821 -23.67 14.64 -1.56
C SER A 821 -22.30 13.98 -1.69
N VAL A 822 -21.65 14.09 -2.84
CA VAL A 822 -20.32 13.52 -3.09
C VAL A 822 -19.30 14.64 -3.23
N GLU A 823 -18.30 14.65 -2.35
CA GLU A 823 -17.17 15.58 -2.35
C GLU A 823 -15.91 14.91 -2.93
N PHE A 824 -15.24 15.57 -3.86
CA PHE A 824 -14.01 15.13 -4.51
C PHE A 824 -12.83 15.94 -3.98
N GLN A 825 -11.98 15.31 -3.17
CA GLN A 825 -10.80 15.91 -2.55
C GLN A 825 -9.53 15.42 -3.22
N LEU A 826 -8.58 16.33 -3.42
CA LEU A 826 -7.26 16.03 -3.98
C LEU A 826 -6.24 15.98 -2.84
N GLU A 827 -5.66 14.82 -2.60
CA GLU A 827 -4.72 14.56 -1.51
C GLU A 827 -3.37 14.07 -2.05
N ASP A 828 -2.29 14.26 -1.29
CA ASP A 828 -1.04 13.52 -1.47
C ASP A 828 -1.15 12.11 -0.87
N MET A 829 -0.14 11.27 -1.08
CA MET A 829 -0.15 9.89 -0.53
C MET A 829 -0.01 9.80 1.00
N ASN A 830 0.19 10.93 1.69
CA ASN A 830 0.17 11.02 3.15
C ASN A 830 -1.18 11.51 3.69
N GLY A 831 -2.17 11.77 2.82
CA GLY A 831 -3.49 12.27 3.17
C GLY A 831 -3.54 13.80 3.38
N ASN A 832 -2.54 14.55 2.92
CA ASN A 832 -2.56 16.01 2.97
C ASN A 832 -3.25 16.58 1.74
N LEU A 833 -4.15 17.56 1.93
CA LEU A 833 -4.80 18.25 0.81
C LEU A 833 -3.78 18.97 -0.07
N LEU A 834 -3.93 18.81 -1.39
CA LEU A 834 -3.10 19.49 -2.37
C LEU A 834 -3.50 20.97 -2.53
N PRO A 835 -2.53 21.90 -2.62
CA PRO A 835 -2.80 23.30 -2.89
C PRO A 835 -3.60 23.55 -4.17
N LEU A 836 -4.62 24.41 -4.09
CA LEU A 836 -5.49 24.80 -5.22
C LEU A 836 -4.72 25.40 -6.40
N ASP A 837 -3.56 26.03 -6.13
CA ASP A 837 -2.70 26.62 -7.17
C ASP A 837 -2.02 25.54 -8.05
N LEU A 838 -1.94 24.30 -7.57
CA LEU A 838 -1.32 23.18 -8.30
C LEU A 838 -2.32 22.39 -9.13
N CYS A 839 -3.47 22.07 -8.53
CA CYS A 839 -4.56 21.36 -9.18
C CYS A 839 -5.88 21.60 -8.46
N GLN A 840 -6.99 21.55 -9.22
CA GLN A 840 -8.32 21.71 -8.66
C GLN A 840 -9.36 20.89 -9.45
N VAL A 841 -10.34 20.35 -8.73
CA VAL A 841 -11.55 19.78 -9.34
C VAL A 841 -12.44 20.94 -9.75
N HIS A 842 -12.64 21.15 -11.05
CA HIS A 842 -13.49 22.24 -11.54
C HIS A 842 -14.85 21.76 -12.05
N GLU A 843 -14.98 20.48 -12.39
CA GLU A 843 -16.24 19.84 -12.72
C GLU A 843 -16.25 18.43 -12.13
N CYS A 844 -17.38 18.03 -11.56
CA CYS A 844 -17.59 16.67 -11.07
C CYS A 844 -18.94 16.14 -11.50
N GLY A 845 -19.10 14.83 -11.48
CA GLY A 845 -20.38 14.21 -11.79
C GLY A 845 -20.49 12.79 -11.27
N ILE A 846 -21.73 12.37 -11.07
CA ILE A 846 -22.07 11.05 -10.53
C ILE A 846 -23.22 10.41 -11.30
N ARG A 847 -23.24 9.08 -11.28
CA ARG A 847 -24.38 8.28 -11.74
C ARG A 847 -24.49 7.00 -10.93
N LEU A 848 -25.70 6.70 -10.48
CA LEU A 848 -26.02 5.40 -9.88
C LEU A 848 -26.10 4.35 -11.02
N LEU A 849 -25.44 3.21 -10.84
CA LEU A 849 -25.42 2.13 -11.80
C LEU A 849 -26.30 0.99 -11.33
N TYR A 850 -27.14 0.47 -12.24
CA TYR A 850 -27.99 -0.69 -12.01
C TYR A 850 -27.73 -1.77 -13.07
N GLU A 851 -27.98 -3.04 -12.73
CA GLU A 851 -27.70 -4.17 -13.63
C GLU A 851 -28.43 -4.08 -14.97
N ASP A 852 -29.68 -3.59 -14.96
CA ASP A 852 -30.50 -3.48 -16.16
C ASP A 852 -30.03 -2.35 -17.10
N GLU A 853 -29.36 -1.32 -16.58
CA GLU A 853 -28.91 -0.16 -17.37
C GLU A 853 -27.64 -0.44 -18.17
N ILE A 854 -26.72 -1.26 -17.64
CA ILE A 854 -25.46 -1.58 -18.35
C ILE A 854 -25.75 -2.39 -19.62
N HIS A 855 -26.76 -3.25 -19.60
CA HIS A 855 -27.20 -3.99 -20.79
C HIS A 855 -27.68 -3.08 -21.94
N CYS A 856 -28.27 -1.93 -21.63
CA CYS A 856 -28.62 -0.96 -22.65
C CYS A 856 -27.38 -0.28 -23.23
N ILE A 857 -26.36 0.00 -22.42
CA ILE A 857 -25.11 0.64 -22.89
C ILE A 857 -24.39 -0.25 -23.91
N ASP A 858 -24.35 -1.58 -23.71
CA ASP A 858 -23.79 -2.53 -24.68
C ASP A 858 -24.48 -2.43 -26.07
N TYR A 859 -25.77 -2.08 -26.12
CA TYR A 859 -26.54 -1.89 -27.35
C TYR A 859 -26.44 -0.46 -27.92
N TYR A 860 -26.28 0.54 -27.06
CA TYR A 860 -26.17 1.96 -27.44
C TYR A 860 -24.76 2.36 -27.90
N CYS A 861 -23.69 1.62 -27.57
CA CYS A 861 -22.33 1.98 -27.97
C CYS A 861 -22.13 2.00 -29.49
N ASP A 862 -22.74 1.06 -30.22
CA ASP A 862 -22.74 1.03 -31.69
C ASP A 862 -23.49 2.25 -32.28
N ALA A 863 -24.54 2.74 -31.61
CA ALA A 863 -25.31 3.92 -32.02
C ALA A 863 -24.66 5.26 -31.61
N LEU A 864 -23.93 5.29 -30.49
CA LEU A 864 -23.28 6.49 -29.96
C LEU A 864 -22.10 6.94 -30.83
N GLU A 865 -21.35 6.03 -31.46
CA GLU A 865 -20.30 6.40 -32.43
C GLU A 865 -20.85 7.21 -33.63
N ALA A 866 -22.05 6.86 -34.11
CA ALA A 866 -22.73 7.57 -35.19
C ALA A 866 -23.27 8.95 -34.72
N MET A 867 -23.77 9.05 -33.48
CA MET A 867 -24.30 10.31 -32.93
C MET A 867 -23.23 11.36 -32.61
N PHE A 868 -22.00 10.96 -32.24
CA PHE A 868 -20.97 11.90 -31.81
C PHE A 868 -20.13 12.53 -32.93
N GLN A 869 -20.22 12.05 -34.18
CA GLN A 869 -19.65 12.77 -35.32
C GLN A 869 -20.35 14.13 -35.54
N GLY A 870 -21.60 14.30 -35.10
CA GLY A 870 -22.41 15.51 -35.25
C GLY A 870 -22.21 16.62 -34.21
N LYS A 871 -21.59 16.36 -33.05
CA LYS A 871 -21.49 17.33 -31.92
C LYS A 871 -20.17 18.13 -31.87
N ARG A 872 -19.38 18.17 -32.94
CA ARG A 872 -18.11 18.93 -33.03
C ARG A 872 -18.27 20.47 -32.96
N ALA A 873 -19.41 21.00 -33.38
CA ALA A 873 -19.66 22.46 -33.42
C ALA A 873 -19.94 23.07 -32.03
N TRP A 874 -20.49 22.29 -31.09
CA TRP A 874 -20.85 22.77 -29.75
C TRP A 874 -19.62 22.93 -28.84
N PHE A 875 -18.64 22.02 -28.95
CA PHE A 875 -17.37 22.08 -28.20
C PHE A 875 -16.49 23.28 -28.59
N GLN A 876 -16.54 23.72 -29.86
CA GLN A 876 -15.79 24.90 -30.31
C GLN A 876 -16.40 26.21 -29.81
N GLY A 877 -17.73 26.25 -29.59
CA GLY A 877 -18.44 27.43 -29.08
C GLY A 877 -18.19 27.76 -27.61
N LYS A 878 -18.01 26.73 -26.75
CA LYS A 878 -17.63 26.94 -25.33
C LYS A 878 -16.17 27.39 -25.17
N ARG A 879 -15.26 26.89 -26.01
CA ARG A 879 -13.81 27.17 -25.92
C ARG A 879 -13.43 28.58 -26.39
N ALA A 880 -14.21 29.16 -27.32
CA ALA A 880 -13.96 30.49 -27.86
C ALA A 880 -14.47 31.66 -26.98
N ARG A 881 -15.27 31.40 -25.93
CA ARG A 881 -15.85 32.45 -25.07
C ARG A 881 -15.06 32.77 -23.79
N PHE A 882 -13.95 32.10 -23.51
CA PHE A 882 -13.28 32.18 -22.20
C PHE A 882 -11.77 32.48 -22.23
N GLN A 883 -11.23 32.99 -23.33
CA GLN A 883 -9.86 33.51 -23.33
C GLN A 883 -9.83 34.99 -22.98
N GLY A 884 -9.85 35.25 -21.66
CA GLY A 884 -9.42 36.49 -21.03
C GLY A 884 -10.55 37.33 -20.44
N MET A 885 -10.76 37.27 -19.12
CA MET A 885 -11.24 38.40 -18.28
C MET A 885 -11.27 38.03 -16.78
N SER A 886 -11.14 39.05 -15.92
CA SER A 886 -10.90 38.95 -14.47
C SER A 886 -12.15 38.79 -13.61
N TRP A 887 -11.95 38.35 -12.35
CA TRP A 887 -12.95 37.87 -11.39
C TRP A 887 -14.06 38.86 -10.99
N GLU A 888 -13.90 40.17 -11.20
CA GLU A 888 -14.88 41.20 -10.78
C GLU A 888 -16.13 41.25 -11.68
N ASP A 889 -16.03 40.84 -12.94
CA ASP A 889 -17.15 40.81 -13.90
C ASP A 889 -18.16 39.66 -13.65
N TYR A 890 -17.76 38.64 -12.86
CA TYR A 890 -18.59 37.47 -12.52
C TYR A 890 -19.78 37.84 -11.61
N SER A 891 -19.65 38.88 -10.78
CA SER A 891 -20.71 39.31 -9.85
C SER A 891 -21.89 40.01 -10.55
N VAL A 892 -21.64 40.64 -11.70
CA VAL A 892 -22.65 41.32 -12.53
C VAL A 892 -23.45 40.31 -13.35
N ILE A 893 -22.80 39.24 -13.83
CA ILE A 893 -23.46 38.15 -14.55
C ILE A 893 -24.36 37.33 -13.64
N ARG A 894 -23.98 37.09 -12.36
CA ARG A 894 -24.85 36.42 -11.37
C ARG A 894 -26.18 37.14 -11.16
N ARG A 895 -26.17 38.48 -11.04
CA ARG A 895 -27.41 39.29 -10.95
C ARG A 895 -28.20 39.38 -12.25
N THR A 896 -27.53 39.17 -13.38
CA THR A 896 -28.18 39.12 -14.71
C THR A 896 -28.80 37.73 -14.95
N TYR A 897 -28.20 36.66 -14.43
CA TYR A 897 -28.72 35.29 -14.48
C TYR A 897 -29.92 35.08 -13.54
N GLU A 898 -29.88 35.64 -12.33
CA GLU A 898 -31.02 35.67 -11.40
C GLU A 898 -32.21 36.51 -11.95
N PHE A 899 -31.96 37.43 -12.90
CA PHE A 899 -33.00 38.17 -13.64
C PHE A 899 -33.50 37.43 -14.91
N LEU A 900 -32.77 36.43 -15.39
CA LEU A 900 -33.09 35.64 -16.60
C LEU A 900 -33.76 34.30 -16.28
N GLU A 901 -33.78 33.85 -15.02
CA GLU A 901 -34.57 32.70 -14.55
C GLU A 901 -36.07 33.03 -14.42
N GLU A 902 -36.48 34.30 -14.44
CA GLU A 902 -37.88 34.75 -14.46
C GLU A 902 -38.44 35.02 -15.89
N LEU A 903 -37.69 34.71 -16.96
CA LEU A 903 -38.13 34.97 -18.34
C LEU A 903 -38.26 33.68 -19.19
N ASP A 904 -39.54 33.31 -19.34
CA ASP A 904 -40.15 32.35 -20.26
C ASP A 904 -39.52 32.29 -21.68
N VAL A 905 -39.26 31.06 -22.16
CA VAL A 905 -38.95 30.60 -23.54
C VAL A 905 -38.30 31.59 -24.53
N SER A 906 -36.97 31.51 -24.73
CA SER A 906 -36.25 32.34 -25.72
C SER A 906 -36.28 31.77 -27.16
N LYS A 907 -37.20 32.30 -27.96
CA LYS A 907 -37.13 32.77 -29.36
C LYS A 907 -35.87 32.42 -30.21
N GLY A 908 -35.94 31.40 -31.08
CA GLY A 908 -34.99 31.20 -32.19
C GLY A 908 -35.21 29.90 -33.00
N VAL A 909 -34.88 29.90 -34.30
CA VAL A 909 -34.84 28.69 -35.16
C VAL A 909 -33.70 27.79 -34.73
N SER A 910 -33.95 26.49 -34.57
CA SER A 910 -32.92 25.48 -34.26
C SER A 910 -32.59 24.66 -35.51
N SER A 911 -31.33 24.50 -35.88
CA SER A 911 -30.97 23.87 -37.17
C SER A 911 -29.61 23.18 -37.17
N PHE A 912 -29.43 22.29 -38.14
CA PHE A 912 -28.18 21.59 -38.45
C PHE A 912 -28.02 21.40 -39.97
N CYS A 913 -26.81 21.04 -40.38
CA CYS A 913 -26.45 20.76 -41.77
C CYS A 913 -25.64 19.45 -41.84
N LEU A 914 -25.93 18.61 -42.83
CA LEU A 914 -25.25 17.33 -43.07
C LEU A 914 -25.05 17.07 -44.56
N CYS A 915 -24.06 16.25 -44.94
CA CYS A 915 -23.85 15.87 -46.34
C CYS A 915 -25.00 14.98 -46.83
N GLY A 916 -25.53 15.25 -48.02
CA GLY A 916 -26.58 14.43 -48.63
C GLY A 916 -27.35 15.16 -49.73
N ASP A 917 -28.05 14.38 -50.55
CA ASP A 917 -28.71 14.79 -51.80
C ASP A 917 -30.22 14.45 -51.83
N VAL A 918 -30.73 13.86 -50.76
CA VAL A 918 -32.13 13.41 -50.64
C VAL A 918 -32.80 14.07 -49.43
N THR A 919 -33.93 14.74 -49.68
CA THR A 919 -34.84 15.23 -48.64
C THR A 919 -35.41 14.04 -47.84
N PRO A 920 -35.33 14.05 -46.50
CA PRO A 920 -35.86 12.94 -45.69
C PRO A 920 -37.35 12.68 -45.92
N GLU A 921 -37.76 11.41 -45.98
CA GLU A 921 -39.15 11.02 -46.30
C GLU A 921 -40.19 11.55 -45.30
N TRP A 922 -39.78 11.91 -44.09
CA TRP A 922 -40.70 12.41 -43.06
C TRP A 922 -41.19 13.85 -43.33
N PHE A 923 -40.59 14.59 -44.26
CA PHE A 923 -41.12 15.88 -44.72
C PHE A 923 -42.35 15.66 -45.59
N SER A 924 -43.51 16.04 -45.06
CA SER A 924 -44.83 15.79 -45.67
C SER A 924 -45.04 16.45 -47.03
N HIS A 925 -44.36 17.57 -47.28
CA HIS A 925 -44.44 18.32 -48.52
C HIS A 925 -43.02 18.56 -49.00
N GLN A 926 -42.72 18.18 -50.24
CA GLN A 926 -41.40 18.32 -50.85
C GLN A 926 -41.56 18.78 -52.29
N SER A 927 -40.61 19.58 -52.77
CA SER A 927 -40.58 20.06 -54.15
C SER A 927 -39.15 20.11 -54.66
N TRP A 928 -39.03 20.04 -55.99
CA TRP A 928 -37.80 20.36 -56.69
C TRP A 928 -37.68 21.88 -56.85
N GLY A 929 -36.51 22.42 -56.57
CA GLY A 929 -36.25 23.87 -56.54
C GLY A 929 -36.31 24.49 -55.14
N SER A 930 -36.29 25.82 -55.08
CA SER A 930 -36.17 26.61 -53.85
C SER A 930 -37.49 26.89 -53.13
N THR A 931 -38.65 26.49 -53.66
CA THR A 931 -39.95 26.82 -53.06
C THR A 931 -40.82 25.59 -52.89
N VAL A 932 -41.36 25.39 -51.69
CA VAL A 932 -42.35 24.36 -51.37
C VAL A 932 -43.66 25.01 -50.94
N THR A 933 -44.79 24.54 -51.44
CA THR A 933 -46.12 25.06 -51.07
C THR A 933 -46.91 23.98 -50.36
N CYS A 934 -47.52 24.32 -49.23
CA CYS A 934 -48.43 23.44 -48.52
C CYS A 934 -49.79 24.11 -48.29
N GLN A 935 -50.85 23.29 -48.38
CA GLN A 935 -52.20 23.71 -48.02
C GLN A 935 -52.37 23.59 -46.52
N LEU A 936 -52.91 24.63 -45.90
CA LEU A 936 -53.15 24.74 -44.47
C LEU A 936 -54.62 24.40 -44.19
N SER A 937 -54.87 23.57 -43.17
CA SER A 937 -56.23 23.23 -42.78
C SER A 937 -56.94 24.45 -42.15
N SER A 938 -58.27 24.51 -42.15
CA SER A 938 -59.02 25.65 -41.59
C SER A 938 -58.78 25.92 -40.09
N HIS A 939 -58.06 25.04 -39.39
CA HIS A 939 -57.75 25.15 -37.96
C HIS A 939 -56.26 24.90 -37.66
N TRP A 940 -55.37 25.11 -38.65
CA TRP A 940 -53.94 24.80 -38.52
C TRP A 940 -53.24 25.62 -37.42
N ALA A 941 -53.60 26.90 -37.26
CA ALA A 941 -53.03 27.81 -36.26
C ALA A 941 -53.76 27.69 -34.91
N ASN A 942 -53.75 26.49 -34.31
CA ASN A 942 -54.33 26.24 -32.99
C ASN A 942 -53.24 26.07 -31.92
N SER A 943 -53.63 25.91 -30.65
CA SER A 943 -52.69 25.76 -29.53
C SER A 943 -51.82 24.50 -29.58
N GLU A 944 -52.18 23.51 -30.40
CA GLU A 944 -51.36 22.31 -30.64
C GLU A 944 -50.27 22.55 -31.68
N PHE A 945 -50.37 23.57 -32.55
CA PHE A 945 -49.31 23.88 -33.52
C PHE A 945 -48.00 24.19 -32.81
N LEU A 946 -46.92 23.50 -33.18
CA LEU A 946 -45.60 23.67 -32.60
C LEU A 946 -44.70 24.57 -33.44
N GLY A 947 -44.81 24.49 -34.76
CA GLY A 947 -43.98 25.24 -35.71
C GLY A 947 -43.79 24.52 -37.04
N PHE A 948 -42.91 25.05 -37.89
CA PHE A 948 -42.53 24.45 -39.17
C PHE A 948 -41.17 23.77 -39.06
N SER A 949 -41.12 22.48 -39.42
CA SER A 949 -39.87 21.82 -39.77
C SER A 949 -39.54 22.10 -41.24
N LEU A 950 -38.31 22.55 -41.48
CA LEU A 950 -37.82 23.03 -42.76
C LEU A 950 -36.63 22.21 -43.23
N CYS A 951 -36.54 21.97 -44.53
CA CYS A 951 -35.43 21.28 -45.18
C CYS A 951 -35.05 21.94 -46.51
N ALA A 952 -33.76 22.14 -46.76
CA ALA A 952 -33.22 22.56 -48.05
C ALA A 952 -31.98 21.72 -48.41
N VAL A 953 -31.98 21.13 -49.61
CA VAL A 953 -30.82 20.44 -50.20
C VAL A 953 -30.15 21.43 -51.15
N ILE A 954 -28.93 21.83 -50.82
CA ILE A 954 -28.18 22.84 -51.57
C ILE A 954 -26.95 22.19 -52.19
N ALA A 955 -26.84 22.27 -53.52
CA ALA A 955 -25.65 21.89 -54.26
C ALA A 955 -24.66 23.05 -54.30
N PHE A 956 -23.38 22.75 -54.10
CA PHE A 956 -22.30 23.73 -54.12
C PHE A 956 -21.30 23.43 -55.24
N HIS A 957 -21.00 24.44 -56.05
CA HIS A 957 -20.00 24.37 -57.12
C HIS A 957 -18.77 25.20 -56.73
N TYR A 958 -17.88 24.59 -55.95
CA TYR A 958 -16.66 25.22 -55.41
C TYR A 958 -16.93 26.46 -54.54
N PHE A 959 -17.54 26.23 -53.36
CA PHE A 959 -17.92 27.31 -52.44
C PHE A 959 -16.82 27.63 -51.43
N LYS A 960 -16.60 28.93 -51.15
CA LYS A 960 -15.60 29.42 -50.19
C LYS A 960 -16.03 30.68 -49.40
N HIS A 961 -17.33 30.96 -49.30
CA HIS A 961 -17.86 32.18 -48.69
C HIS A 961 -18.62 31.89 -47.40
N SER A 962 -18.98 32.94 -46.66
CA SER A 962 -20.00 32.87 -45.59
C SER A 962 -21.38 32.59 -46.21
N LEU A 963 -22.23 31.84 -45.50
CA LEU A 963 -23.54 31.43 -45.99
C LEU A 963 -24.58 31.60 -44.88
N GLN A 964 -25.76 32.10 -45.24
CA GLN A 964 -26.99 31.93 -44.47
C GLN A 964 -28.13 31.53 -45.41
N VAL A 965 -29.00 30.63 -44.96
CA VAL A 965 -30.18 30.21 -45.71
C VAL A 965 -31.39 30.95 -45.16
N LYS A 966 -31.87 31.95 -45.89
CA LYS A 966 -33.09 32.68 -45.57
C LYS A 966 -34.30 31.87 -46.01
N CYS A 967 -35.29 31.73 -45.13
CA CYS A 967 -36.56 31.09 -45.41
C CYS A 967 -37.67 32.14 -45.36
N THR A 968 -38.33 32.40 -46.48
CA THR A 968 -39.42 33.35 -46.58
C THR A 968 -40.75 32.59 -46.70
N TYR A 969 -41.67 32.83 -45.78
CA TYR A 969 -43.01 32.26 -45.74
C TYR A 969 -43.99 33.23 -46.39
N HIS A 970 -44.64 32.80 -47.46
CA HIS A 970 -45.69 33.54 -48.16
C HIS A 970 -47.05 32.93 -47.84
N PHE A 971 -47.74 33.50 -46.86
CA PHE A 971 -49.10 33.08 -46.51
C PHE A 971 -50.10 33.70 -47.48
N ARG A 972 -51.08 32.91 -47.94
CA ARG A 972 -52.15 33.36 -48.85
C ARG A 972 -53.51 32.82 -48.42
N ASN A 973 -54.56 33.58 -48.71
CA ASN A 973 -55.94 33.15 -48.53
C ASN A 973 -56.71 33.15 -49.86
N GLU A 974 -57.88 32.51 -49.87
CA GLU A 974 -58.80 32.45 -51.03
C GLU A 974 -59.30 33.82 -51.51
N HIS A 975 -59.16 34.88 -50.71
CA HIS A 975 -59.60 36.24 -51.04
C HIS A 975 -58.48 37.13 -51.62
N GLY A 976 -57.27 36.59 -51.78
CA GLY A 976 -56.13 37.29 -52.36
C GLY A 976 -55.30 38.12 -51.36
N ASP A 977 -55.56 38.02 -50.05
CA ASP A 977 -54.69 38.60 -49.04
C ASP A 977 -53.41 37.76 -48.90
N SER A 978 -52.26 38.42 -48.79
CA SER A 978 -50.98 37.76 -48.53
C SER A 978 -50.26 38.37 -47.34
N HIS A 979 -49.43 37.57 -46.66
CA HIS A 979 -48.54 38.04 -45.62
C HIS A 979 -47.22 37.28 -45.65
N ASP A 980 -46.12 38.03 -45.59
CA ASP A 980 -44.78 37.47 -45.71
C ASP A 980 -44.06 37.53 -44.36
N LEU A 981 -43.51 36.40 -43.92
CA LEU A 981 -42.58 36.32 -42.79
C LEU A 981 -41.26 35.74 -43.27
N TYR A 982 -40.17 35.95 -42.53
CA TYR A 982 -38.93 35.25 -42.82
C TYR A 982 -38.20 34.84 -41.55
N CYS A 983 -37.41 33.79 -41.67
CA CYS A 983 -36.45 33.35 -40.66
C CYS A 983 -35.13 32.96 -41.35
N TYR A 984 -34.06 32.78 -40.57
CA TYR A 984 -32.82 32.21 -41.08
C TYR A 984 -32.70 30.77 -40.57
N LEU A 985 -32.67 29.82 -41.51
CA LEU A 985 -32.63 28.40 -41.20
C LEU A 985 -31.30 28.04 -40.56
N HIS A 986 -30.20 28.22 -41.28
CA HIS A 986 -28.85 27.89 -40.82
C HIS A 986 -27.83 28.80 -41.51
N GLY A 987 -26.68 29.05 -40.88
CA GLY A 987 -25.60 29.83 -41.48
C GLY A 987 -24.27 29.73 -40.74
N TRP A 988 -23.20 30.15 -41.41
CA TRP A 988 -21.86 30.27 -40.85
C TRP A 988 -21.14 31.51 -41.39
N ASN A 989 -20.32 32.12 -40.54
CA ASN A 989 -19.53 33.32 -40.88
C ASN A 989 -18.16 33.00 -41.47
N ASP A 990 -17.64 31.79 -41.29
CA ASP A 990 -16.26 31.44 -41.67
C ASP A 990 -16.20 30.86 -43.10
N GLU A 991 -15.13 31.16 -43.84
CA GLU A 991 -14.87 30.57 -45.17
C GLU A 991 -14.72 29.04 -45.06
N ARG A 992 -15.69 28.27 -45.56
CA ARG A 992 -15.64 26.81 -45.63
C ARG A 992 -15.50 26.35 -47.08
N ARG A 993 -14.58 25.42 -47.34
CA ARG A 993 -14.47 24.75 -48.65
C ARG A 993 -15.51 23.63 -48.75
N ILE A 994 -16.52 23.80 -49.59
CA ILE A 994 -17.59 22.81 -49.80
C ILE A 994 -17.73 22.51 -51.30
N CYS A 995 -17.73 21.23 -51.66
CA CYS A 995 -17.76 20.75 -53.05
C CYS A 995 -18.81 19.66 -53.31
N SER A 996 -19.82 19.51 -52.43
CA SER A 996 -20.87 18.48 -52.54
C SER A 996 -22.21 18.99 -52.01
N GLU A 997 -23.31 18.30 -52.33
CA GLU A 997 -24.64 18.62 -51.82
C GLU A 997 -24.72 18.46 -50.28
N HIS A 998 -25.41 19.40 -49.64
CA HIS A 998 -25.68 19.37 -48.21
C HIS A 998 -27.16 19.60 -47.95
N ILE A 999 -27.66 18.93 -46.92
CA ILE A 999 -29.02 19.02 -46.41
C ILE A 999 -28.99 19.92 -45.19
N PHE A 1000 -29.72 21.03 -45.26
CA PHE A 1000 -29.97 21.96 -44.18
C PHE A 1000 -31.33 21.64 -43.59
N VAL A 1001 -31.39 21.32 -42.30
CA VAL A 1001 -32.62 20.98 -41.59
C VAL A 1001 -32.76 21.87 -40.37
N GLY A 1002 -33.96 22.38 -40.12
CA GLY A 1002 -34.21 23.15 -38.92
C GLY A 1002 -35.68 23.27 -38.58
N PHE A 1003 -35.95 23.71 -37.36
CA PHE A 1003 -37.26 23.90 -36.81
C PHE A 1003 -37.44 25.38 -36.46
N ASP A 1004 -38.39 26.02 -37.12
CA ASP A 1004 -38.87 27.34 -36.76
C ASP A 1004 -40.15 27.20 -35.91
N PRO A 1005 -40.12 27.56 -34.61
CA PRO A 1005 -41.32 27.59 -33.79
C PRO A 1005 -42.35 28.63 -34.26
N CYS A 1006 -41.97 29.53 -35.19
CA CYS A 1006 -42.82 30.51 -35.85
C CYS A 1006 -43.68 31.31 -34.87
N LEU A 1007 -43.04 31.87 -33.83
CA LEU A 1007 -43.71 32.43 -32.65
C LEU A 1007 -44.66 33.60 -32.98
N VAL A 1008 -44.39 34.36 -34.04
CA VAL A 1008 -45.27 35.43 -34.55
C VAL A 1008 -46.62 34.89 -35.04
N VAL A 1009 -46.64 33.67 -35.58
CA VAL A 1009 -47.86 32.98 -36.02
C VAL A 1009 -48.65 32.46 -34.82
N LYS A 1010 -47.96 32.00 -33.77
CA LYS A 1010 -48.58 31.50 -32.53
C LYS A 1010 -49.21 32.59 -31.67
N GLU A 1011 -48.60 33.76 -31.61
CA GLU A 1011 -49.05 34.87 -30.77
C GLU A 1011 -50.18 35.70 -31.42
N ASN A 1012 -50.59 35.38 -32.66
CA ASN A 1012 -51.46 36.25 -33.44
C ASN A 1012 -52.55 35.46 -34.21
N ASP A 1013 -53.79 35.50 -33.71
CA ASP A 1013 -54.97 34.85 -34.31
C ASP A 1013 -55.24 35.24 -35.78
N MET A 1014 -54.59 36.31 -36.27
CA MET A 1014 -54.68 36.78 -37.65
C MET A 1014 -54.15 35.79 -38.70
N PHE A 1015 -53.35 34.78 -38.32
CA PHE A 1015 -52.83 33.80 -39.29
C PHE A 1015 -53.79 32.65 -39.60
N SER A 1016 -54.83 32.45 -38.79
CA SER A 1016 -55.86 31.42 -38.97
C SER A 1016 -56.67 31.59 -40.27
N LYS A 1017 -56.70 32.79 -40.85
CA LYS A 1017 -57.40 33.10 -42.11
C LYS A 1017 -56.67 32.68 -43.38
N TYR A 1018 -55.39 32.30 -43.29
CA TYR A 1018 -54.60 31.85 -44.43
C TYR A 1018 -54.74 30.33 -44.56
N ASN A 1019 -54.98 29.88 -45.80
CA ASN A 1019 -55.21 28.48 -46.14
C ASN A 1019 -54.08 27.89 -47.01
N GLU A 1020 -53.08 28.70 -47.36
CA GLU A 1020 -51.89 28.27 -48.10
C GLU A 1020 -50.64 28.97 -47.54
N VAL A 1021 -49.53 28.26 -47.48
CA VAL A 1021 -48.20 28.88 -47.31
C VAL A 1021 -47.20 28.30 -48.31
N SER A 1022 -46.51 29.20 -49.01
CA SER A 1022 -45.33 28.88 -49.82
C SER A 1022 -44.08 29.29 -49.07
N ILE A 1023 -43.12 28.39 -48.91
CA ILE A 1023 -41.84 28.67 -48.24
C ILE A 1023 -40.74 28.67 -49.28
N GLU A 1024 -40.06 29.80 -49.44
CA GLU A 1024 -38.92 30.00 -50.33
C GLU A 1024 -37.60 29.96 -49.55
N PHE A 1025 -36.63 29.17 -50.02
CA PHE A 1025 -35.30 29.01 -49.46
C PHE A 1025 -34.27 29.74 -50.33
N GLN A 1026 -33.61 30.74 -49.75
CA GLN A 1026 -32.68 31.63 -50.44
C GLN A 1026 -31.30 31.58 -49.76
N PRO A 1027 -30.29 30.98 -50.42
CA PRO A 1027 -28.91 31.06 -49.99
C PRO A 1027 -28.39 32.49 -50.20
N GLU A 1028 -28.02 33.16 -49.11
CA GLU A 1028 -27.48 34.53 -49.10
C GLU A 1028 -26.13 34.55 -48.37
N ASP A 1029 -25.31 35.56 -48.64
CA ASP A 1029 -24.17 35.88 -47.77
C ASP A 1029 -24.65 36.55 -46.46
N MET A 1030 -23.74 36.77 -45.51
CA MET A 1030 -24.09 37.40 -44.23
C MET A 1030 -24.49 38.89 -44.35
N ASN A 1031 -24.32 39.50 -45.53
CA ASN A 1031 -24.78 40.85 -45.84
C ASN A 1031 -26.17 40.87 -46.50
N GLY A 1032 -26.79 39.69 -46.71
CA GLY A 1032 -28.10 39.55 -47.34
C GLY A 1032 -28.07 39.61 -48.87
N ILE A 1033 -26.91 39.39 -49.49
CA ILE A 1033 -26.76 39.32 -50.95
C ILE A 1033 -26.99 37.87 -51.40
N LEU A 1034 -27.95 37.66 -52.30
CA LEU A 1034 -28.22 36.36 -52.92
C LEU A 1034 -26.97 35.80 -53.61
N LEU A 1035 -26.62 34.56 -53.29
CA LEU A 1035 -25.50 33.87 -53.92
C LEU A 1035 -25.88 33.47 -55.36
N ALA A 1036 -24.95 33.64 -56.29
CA ALA A 1036 -25.20 33.37 -57.70
C ALA A 1036 -25.42 31.87 -57.96
N LEU A 1037 -26.30 31.55 -58.92
CA LEU A 1037 -26.74 30.17 -59.21
C LEU A 1037 -25.61 29.24 -59.68
N ASP A 1038 -24.53 29.80 -60.21
CA ASP A 1038 -23.31 29.08 -60.59
C ASP A 1038 -22.44 28.70 -59.39
N ILE A 1039 -22.72 29.24 -58.20
CA ILE A 1039 -21.99 29.01 -56.95
C ILE A 1039 -22.75 28.02 -56.05
N CYS A 1040 -24.06 28.24 -55.85
CA CYS A 1040 -24.91 27.32 -55.10
C CYS A 1040 -26.37 27.35 -55.58
N LEU A 1041 -27.03 26.18 -55.54
CA LEU A 1041 -28.40 26.00 -56.01
C LEU A 1041 -29.20 25.13 -55.04
N VAL A 1042 -30.42 25.55 -54.68
CA VAL A 1042 -31.37 24.70 -53.93
C VAL A 1042 -31.98 23.69 -54.90
N HIS A 1043 -31.59 22.42 -54.77
CA HIS A 1043 -32.06 21.32 -55.63
C HIS A 1043 -33.44 20.82 -55.20
N LYS A 1044 -33.64 20.67 -53.90
CA LYS A 1044 -34.90 20.21 -53.31
C LYS A 1044 -35.15 20.95 -52.00
N CYS A 1045 -36.41 21.16 -51.67
CA CYS A 1045 -36.79 21.63 -50.35
C CYS A 1045 -38.00 20.85 -49.83
N GLY A 1046 -38.20 20.92 -48.51
CA GLY A 1046 -39.29 20.24 -47.84
C GLY A 1046 -39.77 20.99 -46.61
N VAL A 1047 -41.05 20.83 -46.32
CA VAL A 1047 -41.70 21.36 -45.12
C VAL A 1047 -42.60 20.31 -44.48
N ARG A 1048 -42.64 20.35 -43.15
CA ARG A 1048 -43.67 19.68 -42.36
C ARG A 1048 -44.15 20.59 -41.24
N LEU A 1049 -45.46 20.71 -41.13
CA LEU A 1049 -46.10 21.30 -39.95
C LEU A 1049 -46.01 20.29 -38.81
N LEU A 1050 -45.61 20.77 -37.63
CA LEU A 1050 -45.54 19.95 -36.43
C LEU A 1050 -46.61 20.40 -35.45
N ASP A 1051 -47.42 19.46 -34.98
CA ASP A 1051 -48.40 19.68 -33.91
C ASP A 1051 -48.01 18.88 -32.65
N ALA A 1052 -48.64 19.18 -31.50
CA ALA A 1052 -48.38 18.52 -30.23
C ALA A 1052 -48.58 17.00 -30.26
N LYS A 1053 -49.42 16.50 -31.19
CA LYS A 1053 -49.62 15.07 -31.44
C LYS A 1053 -48.42 14.41 -32.15
N ASP A 1054 -47.66 15.15 -32.97
CA ASP A 1054 -46.44 14.64 -33.60
C ASP A 1054 -45.31 14.43 -32.58
N LYS A 1055 -45.32 15.14 -31.44
CA LYS A 1055 -44.33 14.98 -30.36
C LYS A 1055 -44.27 13.53 -29.85
N HIS A 1056 -45.44 12.93 -29.61
CA HIS A 1056 -45.52 11.54 -29.14
C HIS A 1056 -45.13 10.53 -30.24
N GLY A 1057 -45.45 10.81 -31.51
CA GLY A 1057 -45.02 9.99 -32.64
C GLY A 1057 -43.52 10.05 -32.93
N LEU A 1058 -42.87 11.19 -32.69
CA LEU A 1058 -41.42 11.37 -32.78
C LEU A 1058 -40.68 10.66 -31.65
N GLU A 1059 -41.17 10.76 -30.41
CA GLU A 1059 -40.64 10.00 -29.26
C GLU A 1059 -40.73 8.48 -29.49
N THR A 1060 -41.84 8.00 -30.05
CA THR A 1060 -42.05 6.57 -30.32
C THR A 1060 -41.21 6.05 -31.49
N ARG A 1061 -40.91 6.88 -32.51
CA ARG A 1061 -40.05 6.51 -33.64
C ARG A 1061 -38.55 6.63 -33.36
N LEU A 1062 -38.15 7.59 -32.52
CA LEU A 1062 -36.76 7.70 -32.02
C LEU A 1062 -36.38 6.59 -31.04
N GLN A 1063 -37.36 5.87 -30.49
CA GLN A 1063 -37.13 4.63 -29.74
C GLN A 1063 -37.06 3.37 -30.63
N ALA A 1064 -37.46 3.47 -31.92
CA ALA A 1064 -37.59 2.33 -32.83
C ALA A 1064 -36.60 2.36 -34.03
N GLN A 1065 -35.79 3.40 -34.16
CA GLN A 1065 -34.63 3.52 -35.04
C GLN A 1065 -33.40 3.79 -34.19
#